data_AF-A0A5C7PAB9-F1
#
_entry.id   AF-A0A5C7PAB9-F1
#
_cell.length_a   1.000
_cell.length_b   1.000
_cell.length_c   1.000
_cell.angle_alpha   90.00
_cell.angle_beta   90.00
_cell.angle_gamma   90.00
#
_symmetry.space_group_name_H-M   'P 1'
#
loop_
_entity.id
_entity.type
_entity.pdbx_description
1 polymer ?
#
loop_
_entity_poly.entity_id
_entity_poly.type
_entity_poly.pdbx_seq_one_letter_code
_entity_poly.pdbx_strand_id
1 'polypeptide(L)'
;MASQMELRRVTPRRRSVTIAIGGTFAIGAGLLASAAAPAAAADPVTAVVQKSSSWSTGWCGAVAVRNTGGTAVTPTTLSFSLPAGSSLRNAWNASSSVSGSRVTLTLPSWARVPAGGTYTDTGFCLDGTGGAPTAPAVTLAGQGASPTPTATPTPTPTSTPTPTPTPTATPTPTPTPTPGPTTIGAITMPLSTHGNRIVDAAGQTVVLQGVNWFGFETQNHAPHGLWTRDYKDMLAQIKSQGFNTVRMPFSLAAMRATTTSGIDYGGGRNAALAGRTPQEVMDIIIDEAGRQGLLVLLDNHSQADDGFMYDLWYGQDGFTEADWLTTWTSLATRYAGKPNVIGADLKNEPHGSATWGTGAATDWRRAAELAGNAVLAKAPNWLIIVEGIEGQVAGGQTLDRHWWGGNLEGVRANPVRLNIADRLVYSPHEYGPGVFAQPWFSSPDMASILADRWTQGFGYISDSGTAPILVGEFGAKNVGLDTVEGRWIRQFADYMGQKGTSWTFWAWNPNSGDTGGVLADDWRTIHPDKMALLSSLMSRERIDFGAATSPTPTPTRTTTPTPTPTPTPTQTPTPTPPPTPTPTPPPTPTPTPTPTSTAGAGLAVTVTKDSTWETGFCRSTTIKNTTATALDSWRLTLTMAPGTALTSSWNGTVASSGSLISVTPPGWGAKIAPGQQVSVFGFCASGSGEPTDVKAVAVG
;
A
#
# COMPACT_ATOMS: atom_id res chain seq x y z
N MET A 1 44.39 -18.63 -40.24
CA MET A 1 45.49 -19.51 -39.79
C MET A 1 46.38 -18.69 -38.86
N ALA A 2 46.88 -19.27 -37.77
CA ALA A 2 47.66 -18.58 -36.74
C ALA A 2 49.01 -19.27 -36.52
N SER A 3 50.05 -18.51 -36.19
CA SER A 3 51.30 -18.92 -35.49
C SER A 3 52.30 -17.76 -35.46
N GLN A 4 53.25 -17.68 -34.54
CA GLN A 4 53.26 -18.07 -33.12
C GLN A 4 54.42 -17.30 -32.45
N MET A 5 54.49 -17.28 -31.13
CA MET A 5 55.48 -16.52 -30.35
C MET A 5 56.30 -17.49 -29.49
N GLU A 6 57.64 -17.45 -29.58
CA GLU A 6 58.54 -18.39 -28.89
C GLU A 6 59.10 -17.79 -27.59
N LEU A 7 59.33 -18.61 -26.56
CA LEU A 7 59.83 -18.19 -25.24
C LEU A 7 60.78 -19.26 -24.67
N ARG A 8 62.02 -18.88 -24.35
CA ARG A 8 63.05 -19.78 -23.78
C ARG A 8 63.35 -19.48 -22.31
N ARG A 9 63.50 -20.54 -21.50
CA ARG A 9 64.01 -20.50 -20.11
C ARG A 9 65.54 -20.57 -20.06
N VAL A 10 66.15 -19.91 -19.07
CA VAL A 10 67.45 -20.30 -18.48
C VAL A 10 67.49 -19.95 -16.97
N THR A 11 67.91 -20.91 -16.15
CA THR A 11 68.47 -20.79 -14.77
C THR A 11 69.97 -21.17 -14.85
N PRO A 12 70.93 -20.88 -13.90
CA PRO A 12 70.79 -21.18 -12.45
C PRO A 12 71.77 -20.50 -11.42
N ARG A 13 71.77 -21.04 -10.18
CA ARG A 13 72.90 -21.28 -9.21
C ARG A 13 73.46 -20.18 -8.27
N ARG A 14 73.09 -20.35 -6.98
CA ARG A 14 73.93 -20.58 -5.76
C ARG A 14 75.34 -19.95 -5.62
N ARG A 15 75.60 -19.36 -4.44
CA ARG A 15 76.58 -19.86 -3.42
C ARG A 15 76.39 -19.20 -2.03
N SER A 16 77.00 -19.79 -0.99
CA SER A 16 76.76 -19.56 0.45
C SER A 16 78.00 -18.98 1.19
N VAL A 17 78.01 -19.01 2.55
CA VAL A 17 79.14 -18.82 3.52
C VAL A 17 79.22 -17.40 4.17
N THR A 18 79.52 -17.16 5.47
CA THR A 18 79.44 -17.91 6.76
C THR A 18 79.65 -16.95 7.98
N ILE A 19 78.89 -17.20 9.06
CA ILE A 19 79.07 -16.98 10.54
C ILE A 19 80.33 -16.27 11.10
N ALA A 20 80.14 -15.29 12.02
CA ALA A 20 80.78 -15.13 13.37
C ALA A 20 80.23 -13.84 14.07
N ILE A 21 79.45 -13.87 15.16
CA ILE A 21 79.74 -14.07 16.61
C ILE A 21 80.25 -12.81 17.37
N GLY A 22 79.54 -12.47 18.46
CA GLY A 22 79.84 -11.42 19.45
C GLY A 22 78.81 -10.28 19.42
N GLY A 23 78.11 -9.89 20.49
CA GLY A 23 78.12 -10.30 21.90
C GLY A 23 77.73 -9.11 22.79
N THR A 24 77.14 -9.37 23.97
CA THR A 24 76.83 -8.46 25.12
C THR A 24 75.33 -8.29 25.43
N PHE A 25 74.98 -8.50 26.70
CA PHE A 25 73.66 -8.26 27.32
C PHE A 25 73.45 -6.78 27.66
N ALA A 26 72.24 -6.26 27.47
CA ALA A 26 71.72 -5.12 28.24
C ALA A 26 70.19 -5.20 28.36
N ILE A 27 69.67 -4.88 29.55
CA ILE A 27 68.26 -5.00 29.92
C ILE A 27 67.54 -3.67 29.62
N GLY A 28 66.38 -3.73 28.95
CA GLY A 28 65.56 -2.55 28.62
C GLY A 28 64.08 -2.91 28.55
N ALA A 29 63.22 -2.11 29.18
CA ALA A 29 61.85 -2.51 29.49
C ALA A 29 60.84 -2.40 28.32
N GLY A 30 60.03 -3.44 28.19
CA GLY A 30 58.57 -3.37 28.06
C GLY A 30 57.92 -2.30 27.19
N LEU A 31 57.56 -2.69 25.97
CA LEU A 31 56.31 -2.25 25.32
C LEU A 31 55.81 -3.38 24.41
N LEU A 32 55.20 -4.39 25.05
CA LEU A 32 54.39 -5.38 24.33
C LEU A 32 53.14 -4.65 23.82
N ALA A 33 53.14 -4.31 22.52
CA ALA A 33 51.90 -4.04 21.82
C ALA A 33 51.07 -5.32 21.86
N SER A 34 50.06 -5.37 22.73
CA SER A 34 49.06 -6.43 22.73
C SER A 34 48.31 -6.33 21.40
N ALA A 35 48.69 -7.17 20.43
CA ALA A 35 47.87 -7.42 19.27
C ALA A 35 46.49 -7.88 19.78
N ALA A 36 45.48 -7.01 19.65
CA ALA A 36 44.12 -7.37 19.97
C ALA A 36 43.78 -8.61 19.14
N ALA A 37 43.27 -9.66 19.80
CA ALA A 37 42.73 -10.79 19.09
C ALA A 37 41.67 -10.29 18.09
N PRO A 38 41.57 -10.88 16.88
CA PRO A 38 40.47 -10.55 15.98
C PRO A 38 39.17 -10.72 16.76
N ALA A 39 38.33 -9.68 16.76
CA ALA A 39 37.02 -9.78 17.39
C ALA A 39 36.31 -11.02 16.82
N ALA A 40 35.79 -11.88 17.71
CA ALA A 40 35.03 -13.04 17.28
C ALA A 40 33.90 -12.56 16.35
N ALA A 41 33.83 -13.13 15.14
CA ALA A 41 32.78 -12.78 14.21
C ALA A 41 31.44 -13.05 14.88
N ALA A 42 30.58 -12.04 14.95
CA ALA A 42 29.24 -12.19 15.53
C ALA A 42 28.50 -13.31 14.79
N ASP A 43 27.81 -14.17 15.55
CA ASP A 43 27.02 -15.26 14.96
C ASP A 43 26.11 -14.68 13.86
N PRO A 44 26.13 -15.25 12.63
CA PRO A 44 25.53 -14.62 11.46
C PRO A 44 24.00 -14.62 11.47
N VAL A 45 23.34 -14.91 12.60
CA VAL A 45 21.90 -15.13 12.65
C VAL A 45 21.29 -14.54 13.92
N THR A 46 20.23 -13.75 13.75
CA THR A 46 19.42 -13.20 14.83
C THR A 46 17.99 -13.72 14.74
N ALA A 47 17.31 -13.89 15.88
CA ALA A 47 15.88 -14.17 15.88
C ALA A 47 15.09 -13.27 16.83
N VAL A 48 13.87 -12.93 16.40
CA VAL A 48 12.93 -12.08 17.14
C VAL A 48 11.51 -12.64 17.01
N VAL A 49 10.69 -12.44 18.04
CA VAL A 49 9.26 -12.82 18.01
C VAL A 49 8.46 -11.62 17.53
N GLN A 50 7.71 -11.79 16.44
CA GLN A 50 6.81 -10.80 15.89
C GLN A 50 5.37 -11.15 16.28
N LYS A 51 4.81 -10.38 17.21
CA LYS A 51 3.42 -10.53 17.65
C LYS A 51 2.46 -10.24 16.49
N SER A 52 1.70 -11.25 16.06
CA SER A 52 0.75 -11.16 14.95
C SER A 52 -0.70 -10.92 15.39
N SER A 53 -1.07 -11.34 16.60
CA SER A 53 -2.40 -11.10 17.17
C SER A 53 -2.39 -11.11 18.70
N SER A 54 -3.39 -10.51 19.33
CA SER A 54 -3.65 -10.68 20.77
C SER A 54 -5.11 -10.51 21.15
N TRP A 55 -5.46 -11.11 22.28
CA TRP A 55 -6.72 -10.99 22.99
C TRP A 55 -6.46 -10.75 24.49
N SER A 56 -7.50 -10.63 25.30
CA SER A 56 -7.40 -10.26 26.73
C SER A 56 -6.65 -11.27 27.61
N THR A 57 -6.43 -12.50 27.15
CA THR A 57 -5.84 -13.60 27.94
C THR A 57 -4.68 -14.31 27.25
N GLY A 58 -4.19 -13.81 26.11
CA GLY A 58 -3.14 -14.46 25.33
C GLY A 58 -2.84 -13.77 24.00
N TRP A 59 -1.90 -14.32 23.25
CA TRP A 59 -1.43 -13.76 21.98
C TRP A 59 -0.69 -14.76 21.09
N CYS A 60 -0.56 -14.46 19.79
CA CYS A 60 0.22 -15.26 18.85
C CYS A 60 1.31 -14.42 18.16
N GLY A 61 2.41 -15.07 17.75
CA GLY A 61 3.47 -14.44 16.99
C GLY A 61 4.35 -15.42 16.22
N ALA A 62 4.90 -14.95 15.10
CA ALA A 62 5.89 -15.66 14.30
C ALA A 62 7.31 -15.43 14.87
N VAL A 63 8.25 -16.34 14.58
CA VAL A 63 9.67 -16.11 14.86
C VAL A 63 10.40 -15.84 13.55
N ALA A 64 10.86 -14.60 13.41
CA ALA A 64 11.69 -14.19 12.29
C ALA A 64 13.16 -14.52 12.58
N VAL A 65 13.78 -15.36 11.76
CA VAL A 65 15.19 -15.77 11.83
C VAL A 65 15.93 -15.16 10.64
N ARG A 66 16.76 -14.14 10.87
CA ARG A 66 17.47 -13.38 9.83
C ARG A 66 18.92 -13.80 9.75
N ASN A 67 19.40 -14.09 8.55
CA ASN A 67 20.80 -14.42 8.27
C ASN A 67 21.56 -13.19 7.76
N THR A 68 22.44 -12.64 8.58
CA THR A 68 23.35 -11.52 8.27
C THR A 68 24.69 -11.98 7.71
N GLY A 69 24.94 -13.30 7.63
CA GLY A 69 26.16 -13.89 7.07
C GLY A 69 26.18 -13.93 5.54
N GLY A 70 27.39 -14.08 4.99
CA GLY A 70 27.64 -14.18 3.54
C GLY A 70 27.33 -15.54 2.91
N THR A 71 26.89 -16.53 3.69
CA THR A 71 26.50 -17.87 3.21
C THR A 71 25.13 -18.25 3.77
N ALA A 72 24.40 -19.12 3.08
CA ALA A 72 23.11 -19.61 3.55
C ALA A 72 23.26 -20.51 4.78
N VAL A 73 22.33 -20.41 5.72
CA VAL A 73 22.29 -21.15 6.99
C VAL A 73 20.99 -21.94 7.12
N THR A 74 20.99 -22.97 7.95
CA THR A 74 19.76 -23.67 8.37
C THR A 74 19.69 -23.67 9.90
N PRO A 75 18.83 -22.82 10.52
CA PRO A 75 18.51 -22.90 11.94
C PRO A 75 17.83 -24.24 12.25
N THR A 76 18.23 -24.86 13.36
CA THR A 76 17.70 -26.17 13.79
C THR A 76 16.80 -26.05 15.01
N THR A 77 17.14 -25.17 15.95
CA THR A 77 16.29 -24.86 17.11
C THR A 77 16.24 -23.36 17.41
N LEU A 78 15.10 -22.95 17.96
CA LEU A 78 14.88 -21.66 18.61
C LEU A 78 14.52 -21.94 20.06
N SER A 79 15.21 -21.31 21.02
CA SER A 79 14.87 -21.46 22.44
C SER A 79 14.73 -20.13 23.15
N PHE A 80 13.69 -19.99 23.97
CA PHE A 80 13.36 -18.77 24.71
C PHE A 80 12.68 -19.09 26.04
N SER A 81 12.71 -18.15 26.97
CA SER A 81 12.03 -18.26 28.26
C SER A 81 10.71 -17.49 28.24
N LEU A 82 9.63 -18.14 28.66
CA LEU A 82 8.32 -17.55 28.87
C LEU A 82 8.33 -16.61 30.08
N PRO A 83 7.56 -15.50 30.04
CA PRO A 83 7.30 -14.70 31.23
C PRO A 83 6.54 -15.51 32.30
N ALA A 84 6.68 -15.09 33.57
CA ALA A 84 5.90 -15.66 34.66
C ALA A 84 4.39 -15.53 34.38
N GLY A 85 3.61 -16.56 34.71
CA GLY A 85 2.18 -16.62 34.43
C GLY A 85 1.80 -16.82 32.96
N SER A 86 2.76 -17.16 32.08
CA SER A 86 2.49 -17.49 30.67
C SER A 86 2.77 -18.97 30.36
N SER A 87 1.98 -19.56 29.47
CA SER A 87 2.14 -20.95 28.99
C SER A 87 2.04 -21.01 27.47
N LEU A 88 2.81 -21.91 26.84
CA LEU A 88 2.73 -22.16 25.41
C LEU A 88 1.39 -22.85 25.07
N ARG A 89 0.53 -22.19 24.29
CA ARG A 89 -0.76 -22.74 23.83
C ARG A 89 -0.56 -23.73 22.69
N ASN A 90 0.17 -23.31 21.65
CA ASN A 90 0.47 -24.11 20.46
C ASN A 90 1.64 -23.48 19.66
N ALA A 91 2.24 -24.26 18.77
CA ALA A 91 3.22 -23.80 17.79
C ALA A 91 2.85 -24.32 16.38
N TRP A 92 3.30 -23.62 15.33
CA TRP A 92 3.12 -24.01 13.94
C TRP A 92 4.44 -23.94 13.17
N ASN A 93 4.57 -24.77 12.14
CA ASN A 93 5.79 -24.95 11.33
C ASN A 93 7.07 -25.17 12.18
N ALA A 94 6.91 -25.83 13.32
CA ALA A 94 7.96 -26.37 14.19
C ALA A 94 7.32 -27.36 15.17
N SER A 95 8.08 -28.30 15.73
CA SER A 95 7.66 -29.04 16.92
C SER A 95 8.13 -28.31 18.18
N SER A 96 7.34 -28.34 19.25
CA SER A 96 7.62 -27.60 20.49
C SER A 96 7.80 -28.51 21.70
N SER A 97 8.78 -28.21 22.54
CA SER A 97 8.92 -28.77 23.89
C SER A 97 9.04 -27.65 24.93
N VAL A 98 8.61 -27.93 26.16
CA VAL A 98 8.63 -26.98 27.28
C VAL A 98 9.26 -27.65 28.50
N SER A 99 10.20 -26.97 29.15
CA SER A 99 10.84 -27.42 30.39
C SER A 99 11.00 -26.24 31.35
N GLY A 100 10.27 -26.26 32.47
CA GLY A 100 10.07 -25.07 33.29
C GLY A 100 9.44 -23.95 32.48
N SER A 101 10.03 -22.74 32.51
CA SER A 101 9.63 -21.63 31.64
C SER A 101 10.28 -21.66 30.25
N ARG A 102 11.21 -22.57 29.96
CA ARG A 102 11.95 -22.57 28.68
C ARG A 102 11.20 -23.36 27.62
N VAL A 103 10.86 -22.68 26.52
CA VAL A 103 10.33 -23.29 25.29
C VAL A 103 11.49 -23.54 24.32
N THR A 104 11.46 -24.68 23.65
CA THR A 104 12.32 -24.99 22.50
C THR A 104 11.46 -25.38 21.31
N LEU A 105 11.57 -24.64 20.21
CA LEU A 105 10.97 -24.98 18.92
C LEU A 105 12.05 -25.64 18.05
N THR A 106 11.77 -26.83 17.52
CA THR A 106 12.62 -27.52 16.55
C THR A 106 12.09 -27.25 15.16
N LEU A 107 12.93 -26.66 14.30
CA LEU A 107 12.53 -26.13 13.01
C LEU A 107 12.58 -27.24 11.94
N PRO A 108 11.74 -27.15 10.90
CA PRO A 108 11.78 -28.08 9.79
C PRO A 108 13.08 -27.93 9.00
N SER A 109 13.55 -29.03 8.39
CA SER A 109 14.80 -29.06 7.61
C SER A 109 14.80 -28.12 6.38
N TRP A 110 13.62 -27.67 5.94
CA TRP A 110 13.46 -26.70 4.86
C TRP A 110 13.52 -25.23 5.31
N ALA A 111 13.73 -24.93 6.61
CA ALA A 111 13.88 -23.57 7.15
C ALA A 111 15.20 -22.86 6.75
N ARG A 112 15.73 -23.15 5.55
CA ARG A 112 17.02 -22.65 5.05
C ARG A 112 16.93 -21.17 4.71
N VAL A 113 17.77 -20.36 5.35
CA VAL A 113 17.84 -18.90 5.18
C VAL A 113 19.02 -18.55 4.27
N PRO A 114 18.80 -18.02 3.05
CA PRO A 114 19.88 -17.51 2.19
C PRO A 114 20.72 -16.42 2.88
N ALA A 115 21.91 -16.13 2.36
CA ALA A 115 22.69 -14.97 2.79
C ALA A 115 21.87 -13.68 2.63
N GLY A 116 21.76 -12.86 3.68
CA GLY A 116 20.90 -11.68 3.73
C GLY A 116 19.40 -11.95 3.87
N GLY A 117 18.96 -13.22 3.82
CA GLY A 117 17.54 -13.60 3.87
C GLY A 117 16.97 -13.64 5.30
N THR A 118 15.65 -13.82 5.37
CA THR A 118 14.91 -14.03 6.62
C THR A 118 13.92 -15.18 6.45
N TYR A 119 13.76 -16.02 7.47
CA TYR A 119 12.76 -17.08 7.56
C TYR A 119 11.74 -16.72 8.64
N THR A 120 10.44 -16.84 8.35
CA THR A 120 9.34 -16.36 9.21
C THR A 120 8.24 -17.39 9.45
N ASP A 121 8.35 -18.59 8.88
CA ASP A 121 7.20 -19.47 8.74
C ASP A 121 6.83 -20.18 10.06
N THR A 122 7.79 -20.34 10.97
CA THR A 122 7.57 -20.85 12.34
C THR A 122 6.93 -19.79 13.24
N GLY A 123 5.97 -20.19 14.07
CA GLY A 123 5.44 -19.32 15.13
C GLY A 123 4.74 -20.09 16.25
N PHE A 124 4.20 -19.35 17.21
CA PHE A 124 3.52 -19.89 18.38
C PHE A 124 2.49 -18.92 18.99
N CYS A 125 1.59 -19.47 19.82
CA CYS A 125 0.70 -18.70 20.68
C CYS A 125 0.98 -18.99 22.15
N LEU A 126 0.81 -17.97 23.00
CA LEU A 126 0.87 -18.04 24.45
C LEU A 126 -0.48 -17.72 25.08
N ASP A 127 -0.76 -18.39 26.18
CA ASP A 127 -1.78 -18.00 27.15
C ASP A 127 -1.14 -17.30 28.35
N GLY A 128 -1.89 -16.40 28.97
CA GLY A 128 -1.43 -15.53 30.05
C GLY A 128 -1.22 -14.09 29.59
N THR A 129 -1.22 -13.17 30.56
CA THR A 129 -1.03 -11.72 30.34
C THR A 129 0.43 -11.27 30.42
N GLY A 130 1.37 -12.22 30.45
CA GLY A 130 2.80 -11.92 30.41
C GLY A 130 3.22 -11.28 29.08
N GLY A 131 4.30 -10.48 29.14
CA GLY A 131 4.85 -9.77 27.98
C GLY A 131 5.46 -10.68 26.91
N ALA A 132 6.27 -10.11 26.03
CA ALA A 132 7.05 -10.92 25.08
C ALA A 132 8.05 -11.83 25.84
N PRO A 133 8.26 -13.10 25.41
CA PRO A 133 9.36 -13.90 25.93
C PRO A 133 10.71 -13.29 25.55
N THR A 134 11.78 -13.79 26.18
CA THR A 134 13.14 -13.39 25.82
C THR A 134 13.42 -13.64 24.33
N ALA A 135 14.26 -12.81 23.70
CA ALA A 135 14.68 -13.00 22.31
C ALA A 135 15.15 -14.45 22.06
N PRO A 136 14.62 -15.16 21.06
CA PRO A 136 14.97 -16.57 20.82
C PRO A 136 16.46 -16.75 20.51
N ALA A 137 17.13 -17.56 21.32
CA ALA A 137 18.47 -18.04 21.01
C ALA A 137 18.37 -19.05 19.87
N VAL A 138 18.97 -18.71 18.72
CA VAL A 138 19.03 -19.55 17.53
C VAL A 138 20.20 -20.51 17.67
N THR A 139 19.95 -21.81 17.49
CA THR A 139 21.03 -22.77 17.23
C THR A 139 21.05 -23.06 15.74
N LEU A 140 22.21 -22.83 15.13
CA LEU A 140 22.47 -23.23 13.75
C LEU A 140 22.97 -24.68 13.75
N ALA A 141 22.96 -25.33 12.59
CA ALA A 141 23.69 -26.58 12.40
C ALA A 141 25.21 -26.38 12.54
N GLY A 142 25.73 -26.27 13.77
CA GLY A 142 27.16 -26.38 14.09
C GLY A 142 27.78 -25.49 15.18
N GLN A 143 27.16 -24.39 15.65
CA GLN A 143 27.79 -23.42 16.61
C GLN A 143 26.80 -22.74 17.60
N GLY A 144 27.31 -22.00 18.61
CA GLY A 144 26.52 -21.35 19.68
C GLY A 144 27.20 -20.12 20.36
N ALA A 145 26.43 -19.33 21.13
CA ALA A 145 26.53 -17.85 21.21
C ALA A 145 27.01 -17.15 22.53
N SER A 146 27.39 -15.84 22.46
CA SER A 146 27.66 -14.91 23.61
C SER A 146 27.82 -13.38 23.21
N PRO A 147 28.06 -12.35 24.10
CA PRO A 147 27.18 -11.15 24.22
C PRO A 147 27.80 -9.69 24.21
N THR A 148 27.00 -8.68 24.65
CA THR A 148 26.98 -7.18 24.47
C THR A 148 27.77 -6.26 25.46
N PRO A 149 28.08 -4.97 25.11
CA PRO A 149 27.99 -3.82 26.07
C PRO A 149 27.60 -2.37 25.54
N THR A 150 27.57 -1.38 26.48
CA THR A 150 26.93 -0.01 26.57
C THR A 150 27.87 1.22 26.26
N ALA A 151 27.60 2.52 26.64
CA ALA A 151 26.99 3.66 25.86
C ALA A 151 27.49 5.10 26.32
N THR A 152 26.99 6.24 25.74
CA THR A 152 26.95 7.68 26.25
C THR A 152 28.13 8.67 25.89
N PRO A 153 28.07 10.06 25.84
CA PRO A 153 27.08 11.12 25.41
C PRO A 153 27.60 12.29 24.46
N THR A 154 26.76 13.35 24.26
CA THR A 154 26.78 14.59 23.40
C THR A 154 27.62 15.83 23.87
N PRO A 155 27.89 16.88 23.03
CA PRO A 155 27.16 18.19 23.10
C PRO A 155 26.98 19.01 21.75
N THR A 156 26.51 20.28 21.82
CA THR A 156 25.75 21.04 20.76
C THR A 156 26.39 22.44 20.35
N PRO A 157 25.74 23.49 19.75
CA PRO A 157 26.00 24.04 18.37
C PRO A 157 26.40 25.55 18.20
N THR A 158 26.64 26.07 16.96
CA THR A 158 26.30 27.49 16.56
C THR A 158 26.27 27.86 15.03
N SER A 159 25.18 28.55 14.60
CA SER A 159 24.97 29.69 13.63
C SER A 159 25.49 29.84 12.17
N THR A 160 24.67 30.55 11.34
CA THR A 160 24.72 30.82 9.85
C THR A 160 24.72 32.33 9.49
N PRO A 161 25.17 32.74 8.26
CA PRO A 161 24.42 33.61 7.28
C PRO A 161 24.80 33.35 5.77
N THR A 162 24.48 34.12 4.69
CA THR A 162 23.24 34.75 4.08
C THR A 162 23.58 35.22 2.59
N PRO A 163 22.65 35.32 1.59
CA PRO A 163 22.99 35.36 0.13
C PRO A 163 22.69 36.67 -0.68
N THR A 164 22.85 36.70 -2.03
CA THR A 164 22.48 37.81 -2.99
C THR A 164 22.36 37.32 -4.49
N PRO A 165 21.95 38.10 -5.55
CA PRO A 165 20.70 37.82 -6.32
C PRO A 165 20.78 37.78 -7.90
N THR A 166 19.62 37.85 -8.58
CA THR A 166 19.27 37.49 -10.00
C THR A 166 18.89 38.69 -10.92
N PRO A 167 18.96 38.60 -12.27
CA PRO A 167 18.46 39.62 -13.23
C PRO A 167 17.08 39.35 -13.91
N THR A 168 16.56 40.36 -14.63
CA THR A 168 15.14 40.61 -15.01
C THR A 168 14.72 40.20 -16.44
N ALA A 169 13.41 40.11 -16.72
CA ALA A 169 12.79 39.73 -18.01
C ALA A 169 12.07 40.87 -18.79
N THR A 170 11.70 40.58 -20.06
CA THR A 170 11.07 41.49 -21.05
C THR A 170 9.57 41.15 -21.25
N PRO A 171 8.66 42.12 -21.52
CA PRO A 171 7.20 41.89 -21.56
C PRO A 171 6.61 41.36 -22.88
N THR A 172 5.39 40.80 -22.77
CA THR A 172 4.58 40.08 -23.78
C THR A 172 3.13 40.66 -23.77
N PRO A 173 2.35 40.67 -24.88
CA PRO A 173 1.18 41.56 -25.04
C PRO A 173 -0.09 41.24 -24.23
N THR A 174 -0.95 42.26 -24.11
CA THR A 174 -2.15 42.33 -23.27
C THR A 174 -3.39 41.62 -23.84
N PRO A 175 -4.06 40.73 -23.09
CA PRO A 175 -5.36 40.15 -23.46
C PRO A 175 -6.58 40.99 -22.98
N THR A 176 -7.73 40.71 -23.59
CA THR A 176 -9.09 41.23 -23.27
C THR A 176 -9.44 41.08 -21.77
N PRO A 177 -10.17 42.03 -21.15
CA PRO A 177 -10.40 42.02 -19.70
C PRO A 177 -11.27 40.84 -19.23
N THR A 178 -10.63 39.90 -18.54
CA THR A 178 -11.25 38.89 -17.67
C THR A 178 -12.02 39.57 -16.52
N PRO A 179 -13.16 39.01 -16.06
CA PRO A 179 -13.80 39.46 -14.83
C PRO A 179 -12.82 39.53 -13.64
N GLY A 180 -13.02 40.51 -12.75
CA GLY A 180 -12.14 40.72 -11.60
C GLY A 180 -12.11 39.51 -10.65
N PRO A 181 -10.99 39.29 -9.94
CA PRO A 181 -10.82 38.14 -9.06
C PRO A 181 -11.85 38.13 -7.92
N THR A 182 -12.32 36.95 -7.55
CA THR A 182 -13.25 36.72 -6.42
C THR A 182 -12.56 35.92 -5.34
N THR A 183 -12.70 36.33 -4.07
CA THR A 183 -12.10 35.60 -2.94
C THR A 183 -13.08 34.60 -2.34
N ILE A 184 -12.62 33.37 -2.09
CA ILE A 184 -13.35 32.35 -1.33
C ILE A 184 -12.52 31.98 -0.12
N GLY A 185 -13.02 32.30 1.08
CA GLY A 185 -12.23 32.21 2.31
C GLY A 185 -11.00 33.13 2.22
N ALA A 186 -9.82 32.55 2.06
CA ALA A 186 -8.55 33.26 1.88
C ALA A 186 -7.91 33.05 0.48
N ILE A 187 -8.62 32.40 -0.45
CA ILE A 187 -8.10 31.99 -1.76
C ILE A 187 -8.64 32.94 -2.84
N THR A 188 -7.77 33.48 -3.69
CA THR A 188 -8.14 34.38 -4.79
C THR A 188 -8.40 33.59 -6.07
N MET A 189 -9.64 33.52 -6.53
CA MET A 189 -10.02 32.73 -7.70
C MET A 189 -9.77 33.47 -9.03
N PRO A 190 -9.48 32.75 -10.13
CA PRO A 190 -9.44 31.28 -10.26
C PRO A 190 -8.12 30.64 -9.80
N LEU A 191 -8.13 29.31 -9.66
CA LEU A 191 -6.90 28.52 -9.49
C LEU A 191 -6.21 28.26 -10.84
N SER A 192 -4.91 28.00 -10.78
CA SER A 192 -4.07 27.59 -11.90
C SER A 192 -2.91 26.72 -11.39
N THR A 193 -2.04 26.23 -12.28
CA THR A 193 -0.82 25.51 -11.88
C THR A 193 0.44 26.28 -12.28
N HIS A 194 1.51 26.14 -11.49
CA HIS A 194 2.80 26.76 -11.75
C HIS A 194 3.93 25.81 -11.32
N GLY A 195 4.45 25.04 -12.28
CA GLY A 195 5.34 23.91 -11.99
C GLY A 195 4.61 22.85 -11.17
N ASN A 196 5.17 22.43 -10.04
CA ASN A 196 4.54 21.44 -9.14
C ASN A 196 3.53 22.00 -8.13
N ARG A 197 3.09 23.26 -8.28
CA ARG A 197 2.17 23.92 -7.33
C ARG A 197 0.84 24.26 -7.98
N ILE A 198 -0.26 24.05 -7.27
CA ILE A 198 -1.51 24.76 -7.53
C ILE A 198 -1.34 26.17 -6.92
N VAL A 199 -1.75 27.21 -7.65
CA VAL A 199 -1.67 28.60 -7.20
C VAL A 199 -2.99 29.33 -7.42
N ASP A 200 -3.27 30.29 -6.55
CA ASP A 200 -4.38 31.24 -6.69
C ASP A 200 -4.04 32.36 -7.68
N ALA A 201 -5.02 33.21 -8.02
CA ALA A 201 -4.85 34.33 -8.94
C ALA A 201 -3.91 35.45 -8.42
N ALA A 202 -3.51 35.41 -7.15
CA ALA A 202 -2.48 36.26 -6.56
C ALA A 202 -1.09 35.56 -6.52
N GLY A 203 -0.96 34.38 -7.15
CA GLY A 203 0.26 33.58 -7.22
C GLY A 203 0.61 32.84 -5.92
N GLN A 204 -0.28 32.84 -4.92
CA GLN A 204 -0.07 32.13 -3.66
C GLN A 204 -0.30 30.64 -3.84
N THR A 205 0.57 29.82 -3.25
CA THR A 205 0.41 28.36 -3.29
C THR A 205 -0.86 27.94 -2.55
N VAL A 206 -1.73 27.20 -3.22
CA VAL A 206 -2.92 26.59 -2.64
C VAL A 206 -2.68 25.10 -2.45
N VAL A 207 -3.05 24.59 -1.28
CA VAL A 207 -3.01 23.17 -0.94
C VAL A 207 -4.45 22.74 -0.72
N LEU A 208 -4.95 21.84 -1.56
CA LEU A 208 -6.27 21.25 -1.31
C LEU A 208 -6.11 20.27 -0.14
N GLN A 209 -6.91 20.43 0.89
CA GLN A 209 -6.92 19.64 2.12
C GLN A 209 -8.37 19.29 2.38
N GLY A 210 -8.82 18.17 1.83
CA GLY A 210 -10.24 17.91 1.64
C GLY A 210 -10.69 16.50 2.03
N VAL A 211 -11.98 16.26 1.78
CA VAL A 211 -12.64 14.96 1.95
C VAL A 211 -13.45 14.61 0.71
N ASN A 212 -13.61 13.32 0.46
CA ASN A 212 -14.62 12.79 -0.45
C ASN A 212 -15.96 12.71 0.28
N TRP A 213 -17.03 13.30 -0.28
CA TRP A 213 -18.41 13.11 0.21
C TRP A 213 -19.25 12.44 -0.89
N PHE A 214 -19.28 11.10 -0.85
CA PHE A 214 -19.87 10.27 -1.90
C PHE A 214 -21.38 10.07 -1.73
N GLY A 215 -22.07 9.70 -2.81
CA GLY A 215 -23.47 9.32 -2.87
C GLY A 215 -24.20 9.73 -4.16
N PHE A 216 -23.70 10.71 -4.93
CA PHE A 216 -24.28 11.06 -6.25
C PHE A 216 -23.98 9.98 -7.31
N GLU A 217 -22.97 9.15 -7.12
CA GLU A 217 -22.58 8.03 -7.95
C GLU A 217 -23.30 6.71 -7.64
N THR A 218 -24.11 6.69 -6.58
CA THR A 218 -24.93 5.54 -6.17
C THR A 218 -26.39 5.72 -6.60
N GLN A 219 -27.22 4.68 -6.45
CA GLN A 219 -28.69 4.75 -6.64
C GLN A 219 -29.41 5.83 -5.81
N ASN A 220 -28.74 6.48 -4.86
CA ASN A 220 -29.27 7.65 -4.15
C ASN A 220 -29.34 8.91 -5.04
N HIS A 221 -28.41 9.05 -6.01
CA HIS A 221 -28.18 10.27 -6.79
C HIS A 221 -28.09 11.54 -5.92
N ALA A 222 -27.63 11.40 -4.67
CA ALA A 222 -27.47 12.48 -3.70
C ALA A 222 -26.47 12.03 -2.63
N PRO A 223 -25.69 12.95 -2.02
CA PRO A 223 -24.67 12.57 -1.04
C PRO A 223 -25.29 11.79 0.12
N HIS A 224 -24.61 10.73 0.57
CA HIS A 224 -25.11 9.90 1.65
C HIS A 224 -25.14 10.65 2.99
N GLY A 225 -25.97 10.16 3.91
CA GLY A 225 -26.18 10.75 5.23
C GLY A 225 -27.25 11.84 5.31
N LEU A 226 -27.84 12.26 4.18
CA LEU A 226 -28.97 13.20 4.16
C LEU A 226 -30.28 12.61 4.73
N TRP A 227 -30.33 11.29 4.95
CA TRP A 227 -31.37 10.62 5.73
C TRP A 227 -31.28 10.89 7.24
N THR A 228 -30.19 11.50 7.73
CA THR A 228 -29.92 11.70 9.16
C THR A 228 -29.46 13.13 9.51
N ARG A 229 -28.86 13.85 8.56
CA ARG A 229 -28.34 15.23 8.72
C ARG A 229 -28.90 16.19 7.67
N ASP A 230 -28.86 17.49 7.97
CA ASP A 230 -29.00 18.54 6.96
C ASP A 230 -27.69 18.72 6.19
N TYR A 231 -27.76 18.95 4.88
CA TYR A 231 -26.56 19.19 4.04
C TYR A 231 -25.73 20.40 4.49
N LYS A 232 -26.35 21.45 5.05
CA LYS A 232 -25.65 22.64 5.59
C LYS A 232 -24.84 22.28 6.82
N ASP A 233 -25.39 21.42 7.69
CA ASP A 233 -24.72 20.93 8.89
C ASP A 233 -23.54 20.01 8.55
N MET A 234 -23.67 19.19 7.49
CA MET A 234 -22.55 18.40 6.97
C MET A 234 -21.40 19.29 6.51
N LEU A 235 -21.69 20.26 5.63
CA LEU A 235 -20.70 21.21 5.12
C LEU A 235 -20.07 22.05 6.25
N ALA A 236 -20.87 22.47 7.24
CA ALA A 236 -20.39 23.25 8.38
C ALA A 236 -19.45 22.43 9.28
N GLN A 237 -19.74 21.13 9.43
CA GLN A 237 -18.88 20.24 10.19
C GLN A 237 -17.58 19.90 9.44
N ILE A 238 -17.65 19.66 8.11
CA ILE A 238 -16.48 19.54 7.24
C ILE A 238 -15.59 20.78 7.38
N LYS A 239 -16.19 21.98 7.25
CA LYS A 239 -15.46 23.25 7.37
C LYS A 239 -14.85 23.46 8.76
N SER A 240 -15.56 23.08 9.83
CA SER A 240 -15.06 23.23 11.21
C SER A 240 -13.93 22.26 11.56
N GLN A 241 -13.78 21.14 10.83
CA GLN A 241 -12.65 20.23 10.94
C GLN A 241 -11.38 20.74 10.20
N GLY A 242 -11.44 21.93 9.57
CA GLY A 242 -10.31 22.54 8.87
C GLY A 242 -10.22 22.22 7.38
N PHE A 243 -11.04 21.29 6.86
CA PHE A 243 -11.07 20.99 5.43
C PHE A 243 -11.45 22.21 4.59
N ASN A 244 -10.82 22.34 3.42
CA ASN A 244 -11.03 23.45 2.50
C ASN A 244 -11.69 23.02 1.16
N THR A 245 -11.72 21.72 0.86
CA THR A 245 -12.18 21.17 -0.42
C THR A 245 -13.05 19.94 -0.20
N VAL A 246 -14.08 19.75 -1.02
CA VAL A 246 -14.87 18.52 -1.13
C VAL A 246 -14.69 17.95 -2.54
N ARG A 247 -14.17 16.73 -2.68
CA ARG A 247 -14.30 15.94 -3.92
C ARG A 247 -15.68 15.30 -3.90
N MET A 248 -16.41 15.46 -4.99
CA MET A 248 -17.82 15.10 -5.12
C MET A 248 -17.99 14.08 -6.26
N PRO A 249 -17.84 12.78 -5.95
CA PRO A 249 -18.14 11.67 -6.86
C PRO A 249 -19.56 11.78 -7.45
N PHE A 250 -19.73 11.50 -8.74
CA PHE A 250 -21.04 11.40 -9.42
C PHE A 250 -21.04 10.38 -10.58
N SER A 251 -22.21 9.79 -10.88
CA SER A 251 -22.42 8.92 -12.05
C SER A 251 -23.04 9.70 -13.24
N LEU A 252 -22.81 9.25 -14.48
CA LEU A 252 -23.52 9.77 -15.65
C LEU A 252 -25.04 9.50 -15.54
N ALA A 253 -25.42 8.36 -14.96
CA ALA A 253 -26.80 7.99 -14.70
C ALA A 253 -27.51 8.99 -13.77
N ALA A 254 -26.90 9.37 -12.63
CA ALA A 254 -27.42 10.42 -11.75
C ALA A 254 -27.57 11.77 -12.46
N MET A 255 -26.62 12.15 -13.32
CA MET A 255 -26.71 13.39 -14.09
C MET A 255 -27.83 13.36 -15.16
N ARG A 256 -28.38 12.18 -15.48
CA ARG A 256 -29.53 11.98 -16.38
C ARG A 256 -30.84 11.70 -15.64
N ALA A 257 -30.78 11.30 -14.38
CA ALA A 257 -31.93 10.96 -13.57
C ALA A 257 -32.77 12.19 -13.19
N THR A 258 -34.05 11.96 -12.91
CA THR A 258 -35.02 13.01 -12.55
C THR A 258 -35.35 13.04 -11.05
N THR A 259 -34.83 12.09 -10.27
CA THR A 259 -35.17 11.90 -8.85
C THR A 259 -33.95 11.50 -8.02
N THR A 260 -33.95 11.94 -6.77
CA THR A 260 -33.00 11.56 -5.71
C THR A 260 -33.67 10.69 -4.65
N SER A 261 -32.89 9.93 -3.87
CA SER A 261 -33.38 9.11 -2.75
C SER A 261 -32.44 9.16 -1.55
N GLY A 262 -32.91 8.71 -0.37
CA GLY A 262 -32.13 8.76 0.87
C GLY A 262 -31.98 10.17 1.47
N ILE A 263 -32.93 11.06 1.23
CA ILE A 263 -32.99 12.40 1.84
C ILE A 263 -34.16 12.43 2.81
N ASP A 264 -33.92 12.80 4.07
CA ASP A 264 -34.96 13.01 5.08
C ASP A 264 -35.28 14.51 5.17
N TYR A 265 -36.56 14.84 5.00
CA TYR A 265 -37.10 16.19 5.05
C TYR A 265 -37.72 16.55 6.43
N GLY A 266 -37.73 15.59 7.37
CA GLY A 266 -38.34 15.69 8.68
C GLY A 266 -37.69 16.74 9.57
N GLY A 267 -38.51 17.61 10.16
CA GLY A 267 -38.05 18.71 11.03
C GLY A 267 -37.44 19.90 10.27
N GLY A 268 -37.68 20.00 8.94
CA GLY A 268 -37.18 21.10 8.12
C GLY A 268 -35.76 20.92 7.57
N ARG A 269 -35.07 19.83 7.96
CA ARG A 269 -33.81 19.39 7.34
C ARG A 269 -34.02 19.19 5.84
N ASN A 270 -33.01 19.50 5.03
CA ASN A 270 -32.96 19.27 3.59
C ASN A 270 -34.13 19.83 2.77
N ALA A 271 -34.98 20.72 3.34
CA ALA A 271 -36.23 21.14 2.71
C ALA A 271 -36.05 21.81 1.33
N ALA A 272 -34.88 22.42 1.08
CA ALA A 272 -34.53 23.00 -0.23
C ALA A 272 -34.33 21.93 -1.34
N LEU A 273 -33.99 20.70 -0.97
CA LEU A 273 -33.72 19.57 -1.86
C LEU A 273 -34.99 18.79 -2.25
N ALA A 274 -36.12 19.08 -1.60
CA ALA A 274 -37.38 18.35 -1.81
C ALA A 274 -37.88 18.48 -3.26
N GLY A 275 -38.07 17.35 -3.93
CA GLY A 275 -38.56 17.29 -5.31
C GLY A 275 -37.55 17.75 -6.38
N ARG A 276 -36.28 17.91 -6.02
CA ARG A 276 -35.21 18.32 -6.94
C ARG A 276 -34.60 17.15 -7.70
N THR A 277 -34.22 17.40 -8.95
CA THR A 277 -33.35 16.51 -9.72
C THR A 277 -31.94 16.45 -9.11
N PRO A 278 -31.13 15.41 -9.38
CA PRO A 278 -29.76 15.31 -8.89
C PRO A 278 -28.89 16.53 -9.24
N GLN A 279 -29.03 17.06 -10.46
CA GLN A 279 -28.31 18.29 -10.87
C GLN A 279 -28.74 19.54 -10.08
N GLU A 280 -30.01 19.65 -9.66
CA GLU A 280 -30.47 20.75 -8.80
C GLU A 280 -30.06 20.55 -7.33
N VAL A 281 -30.02 19.31 -6.84
CA VAL A 281 -29.45 19.00 -5.51
C VAL A 281 -27.96 19.35 -5.50
N MET A 282 -27.24 19.05 -6.58
CA MET A 282 -25.83 19.41 -6.76
C MET A 282 -25.64 20.94 -6.78
N ASP A 283 -26.46 21.71 -7.51
CA ASP A 283 -26.45 23.19 -7.47
C ASP A 283 -26.54 23.72 -6.03
N ILE A 284 -27.53 23.24 -5.28
CA ILE A 284 -27.85 23.74 -3.93
C ILE A 284 -26.72 23.42 -2.94
N ILE A 285 -26.11 22.23 -3.05
CA ILE A 285 -24.99 21.82 -2.20
C ILE A 285 -23.71 22.58 -2.59
N ILE A 286 -23.46 22.81 -3.89
CA ILE A 286 -22.34 23.63 -4.38
C ILE A 286 -22.47 25.08 -3.90
N ASP A 287 -23.65 25.68 -4.01
CA ASP A 287 -23.86 27.07 -3.58
C ASP A 287 -23.71 27.25 -2.07
N GLU A 288 -24.17 26.28 -1.28
CA GLU A 288 -23.94 26.28 0.16
C GLU A 288 -22.46 26.04 0.51
N ALA A 289 -21.77 25.14 -0.17
CA ALA A 289 -20.33 24.92 0.03
C ALA A 289 -19.55 26.22 -0.25
N GLY A 290 -19.87 26.91 -1.36
CA GLY A 290 -19.30 28.22 -1.69
C GLY A 290 -19.60 29.28 -0.62
N ARG A 291 -20.85 29.35 -0.14
CA ARG A 291 -21.28 30.25 0.95
C ARG A 291 -20.52 30.00 2.26
N GLN A 292 -20.10 28.76 2.51
CA GLN A 292 -19.30 28.36 3.68
C GLN A 292 -17.77 28.43 3.44
N GLY A 293 -17.33 28.85 2.25
CA GLY A 293 -15.91 28.95 1.91
C GLY A 293 -15.22 27.60 1.72
N LEU A 294 -15.93 26.62 1.15
CA LEU A 294 -15.40 25.34 0.67
C LEU A 294 -15.29 25.35 -0.85
N LEU A 295 -14.20 24.79 -1.36
CA LEU A 295 -14.00 24.46 -2.76
C LEU A 295 -14.66 23.11 -3.08
N VAL A 296 -15.06 22.91 -4.34
CA VAL A 296 -15.67 21.67 -4.85
C VAL A 296 -14.90 21.21 -6.08
N LEU A 297 -14.44 19.95 -6.03
CA LEU A 297 -13.92 19.22 -7.18
C LEU A 297 -14.99 18.21 -7.61
N LEU A 298 -15.43 18.27 -8.87
CA LEU A 298 -16.37 17.29 -9.42
C LEU A 298 -15.60 16.08 -9.93
N ASP A 299 -16.04 14.89 -9.55
CA ASP A 299 -15.42 13.62 -9.95
C ASP A 299 -16.40 12.74 -10.70
N ASN A 300 -16.08 12.36 -11.94
CA ASN A 300 -16.86 11.34 -12.62
C ASN A 300 -16.47 9.94 -12.13
N HIS A 301 -17.15 9.50 -11.09
CA HIS A 301 -16.85 8.27 -10.39
C HIS A 301 -17.23 7.00 -11.17
N SER A 302 -18.30 7.07 -11.95
CA SER A 302 -18.83 5.95 -12.73
C SER A 302 -19.72 6.41 -13.89
N GLN A 303 -20.07 5.50 -14.81
CA GLN A 303 -21.07 5.81 -15.84
C GLN A 303 -22.46 5.44 -15.32
N ALA A 304 -22.63 4.20 -14.85
CA ALA A 304 -23.82 3.71 -14.16
C ALA A 304 -23.73 3.88 -12.65
N ASP A 305 -24.87 3.77 -11.96
CA ASP A 305 -24.94 3.90 -10.51
C ASP A 305 -24.28 2.70 -9.80
N ASP A 306 -23.59 2.97 -8.69
CA ASP A 306 -22.75 2.01 -7.95
C ASP A 306 -21.63 1.39 -8.81
N GLY A 307 -21.32 2.03 -9.95
CA GLY A 307 -20.56 1.47 -11.06
C GLY A 307 -19.04 1.69 -11.01
N PHE A 308 -18.46 2.05 -9.87
CA PHE A 308 -17.06 2.48 -9.74
C PHE A 308 -16.03 1.44 -10.20
N MET A 309 -16.35 0.14 -10.08
CA MET A 309 -15.51 -0.98 -10.52
C MET A 309 -15.40 -1.15 -12.06
N TYR A 310 -15.83 -0.16 -12.85
CA TYR A 310 -15.71 -0.22 -14.31
C TYR A 310 -14.47 0.51 -14.80
N ASP A 311 -13.72 -0.17 -15.66
CA ASP A 311 -12.31 0.07 -15.92
C ASP A 311 -12.06 1.25 -16.89
N LEU A 312 -12.96 1.45 -17.85
CA LEU A 312 -12.92 2.52 -18.85
C LEU A 312 -13.96 3.64 -18.60
N TRP A 313 -13.81 4.76 -19.30
CA TRP A 313 -14.73 5.91 -19.32
C TRP A 313 -15.92 5.75 -20.28
N TYR A 314 -16.05 4.58 -20.91
CA TYR A 314 -17.17 4.19 -21.78
C TYR A 314 -17.49 2.69 -21.60
N GLY A 315 -18.63 2.24 -22.10
CA GLY A 315 -18.99 0.82 -22.25
C GLY A 315 -19.84 0.22 -21.13
N GLN A 316 -19.86 0.85 -19.94
CA GLN A 316 -20.70 0.41 -18.83
C GLN A 316 -22.17 0.70 -19.16
N ASP A 317 -23.07 -0.27 -19.00
CA ASP A 317 -24.52 -0.16 -19.25
C ASP A 317 -24.90 0.54 -20.58
N GLY A 318 -24.04 0.44 -21.59
CA GLY A 318 -24.24 1.06 -22.91
C GLY A 318 -23.91 2.55 -23.00
N PHE A 319 -23.42 3.19 -21.93
CA PHE A 319 -22.86 4.55 -22.00
C PHE A 319 -21.65 4.61 -22.94
N THR A 320 -21.52 5.68 -23.71
CA THR A 320 -20.45 5.88 -24.71
C THR A 320 -19.45 6.96 -24.29
N GLU A 321 -18.29 7.02 -24.95
CA GLU A 321 -17.33 8.13 -24.79
C GLU A 321 -18.00 9.49 -25.11
N ALA A 322 -18.95 9.51 -26.05
CA ALA A 322 -19.73 10.70 -26.37
C ALA A 322 -20.71 11.10 -25.25
N ASP A 323 -21.31 10.13 -24.54
CA ASP A 323 -22.15 10.39 -23.37
C ASP A 323 -21.34 11.02 -22.23
N TRP A 324 -20.14 10.50 -21.98
CA TRP A 324 -19.19 11.01 -21.00
C TRP A 324 -18.74 12.45 -21.32
N LEU A 325 -18.29 12.70 -22.56
CA LEU A 325 -17.92 14.05 -23.02
C LEU A 325 -19.09 15.04 -22.99
N THR A 326 -20.31 14.60 -23.29
CA THR A 326 -21.52 15.44 -23.24
C THR A 326 -21.85 15.80 -21.80
N THR A 327 -21.76 14.86 -20.86
CA THR A 327 -21.95 15.12 -19.42
C THR A 327 -20.90 16.11 -18.91
N TRP A 328 -19.63 15.90 -19.22
CA TRP A 328 -18.55 16.82 -18.81
C TRP A 328 -18.72 18.24 -19.35
N THR A 329 -19.01 18.39 -20.63
CA THR A 329 -19.22 19.71 -21.24
C THR A 329 -20.49 20.40 -20.73
N SER A 330 -21.52 19.63 -20.35
CA SER A 330 -22.72 20.14 -19.67
C SER A 330 -22.39 20.70 -18.28
N LEU A 331 -21.74 19.91 -17.42
CA LEU A 331 -21.37 20.33 -16.06
C LEU A 331 -20.38 21.50 -16.06
N ALA A 332 -19.38 21.47 -16.95
CA ALA A 332 -18.47 22.59 -17.15
C ALA A 332 -19.21 23.88 -17.57
N THR A 333 -20.19 23.78 -18.48
CA THR A 333 -21.02 24.93 -18.87
C THR A 333 -21.89 25.43 -17.71
N ARG A 334 -22.48 24.51 -16.94
CA ARG A 334 -23.35 24.79 -15.78
C ARG A 334 -22.62 25.53 -14.66
N TYR A 335 -21.36 25.16 -14.41
CA TYR A 335 -20.61 25.61 -13.24
C TYR A 335 -19.40 26.51 -13.55
N ALA A 336 -19.09 26.83 -14.81
CA ALA A 336 -17.99 27.75 -15.16
C ALA A 336 -18.04 29.12 -14.45
N GLY A 337 -19.24 29.59 -14.10
CA GLY A 337 -19.47 30.83 -13.36
C GLY A 337 -19.48 30.70 -11.83
N LYS A 338 -19.34 29.48 -11.28
CA LYS A 338 -19.31 29.23 -9.82
C LYS A 338 -17.85 29.19 -9.37
N PRO A 339 -17.32 30.25 -8.71
CA PRO A 339 -15.90 30.34 -8.40
C PRO A 339 -15.43 29.28 -7.41
N ASN A 340 -16.32 28.60 -6.68
CA ASN A 340 -15.96 27.51 -5.78
C ASN A 340 -15.83 26.15 -6.46
N VAL A 341 -16.32 25.97 -7.70
CA VAL A 341 -16.10 24.72 -8.46
C VAL A 341 -14.78 24.85 -9.20
N ILE A 342 -13.77 24.10 -8.78
CA ILE A 342 -12.37 24.36 -9.13
C ILE A 342 -11.85 23.53 -10.29
N GLY A 343 -12.53 22.44 -10.65
CA GLY A 343 -12.01 21.50 -11.63
C GLY A 343 -12.90 20.30 -11.90
N ALA A 344 -12.41 19.48 -12.83
CA ALA A 344 -12.98 18.20 -13.23
C ALA A 344 -11.95 17.09 -13.01
N ASP A 345 -12.30 16.09 -12.21
CA ASP A 345 -11.60 14.81 -12.09
C ASP A 345 -12.23 13.81 -13.05
N LEU A 346 -11.55 13.60 -14.17
CA LEU A 346 -12.22 13.26 -15.44
C LEU A 346 -12.86 11.86 -15.45
N LYS A 347 -12.26 10.89 -14.75
CA LYS A 347 -12.78 9.53 -14.53
C LYS A 347 -12.03 8.96 -13.33
N ASN A 348 -12.78 8.57 -12.29
CA ASN A 348 -12.25 7.83 -11.16
C ASN A 348 -11.65 6.48 -11.59
N GLU A 349 -10.46 6.19 -11.11
CA GLU A 349 -9.76 4.92 -11.17
C GLU A 349 -9.84 4.19 -12.52
N PRO A 350 -9.23 4.70 -13.60
CA PRO A 350 -8.97 3.88 -14.78
C PRO A 350 -8.10 2.66 -14.40
N HIS A 351 -8.49 1.47 -14.84
CA HIS A 351 -7.81 0.22 -14.48
C HIS A 351 -8.01 -0.86 -15.56
N GLY A 352 -7.71 -2.13 -15.29
CA GLY A 352 -8.09 -3.26 -16.14
C GLY A 352 -7.56 -3.15 -17.58
N SER A 353 -8.45 -2.90 -18.54
CA SER A 353 -8.10 -2.73 -19.96
C SER A 353 -7.61 -1.33 -20.34
N ALA A 354 -7.66 -0.36 -19.42
CA ALA A 354 -7.10 0.98 -19.60
C ALA A 354 -5.58 0.90 -19.81
N THR A 355 -5.10 1.66 -20.79
CA THR A 355 -3.69 1.76 -21.16
C THR A 355 -3.25 3.22 -21.15
N TRP A 356 -1.94 3.48 -21.18
CA TRP A 356 -1.38 4.83 -21.20
C TRP A 356 -0.36 4.98 -22.32
N GLY A 357 -0.59 5.93 -23.24
CA GLY A 357 0.37 6.27 -24.30
C GLY A 357 0.42 5.28 -25.48
N THR A 358 -0.61 4.45 -25.64
CA THR A 358 -0.71 3.46 -26.72
C THR A 358 -1.36 4.02 -28.00
N GLY A 359 -2.06 5.15 -27.91
CA GLY A 359 -2.90 5.71 -28.98
C GLY A 359 -4.21 4.94 -29.24
N ALA A 360 -4.50 3.89 -28.48
CA ALA A 360 -5.64 3.01 -28.69
C ALA A 360 -6.99 3.65 -28.31
N ALA A 361 -8.08 2.90 -28.52
CA ALA A 361 -9.39 3.23 -27.95
C ALA A 361 -9.35 3.23 -26.41
N THR A 362 -8.54 2.35 -25.81
CA THR A 362 -8.33 2.25 -24.36
C THR A 362 -7.16 3.10 -23.84
N ASP A 363 -6.62 4.06 -24.62
CA ASP A 363 -5.57 4.96 -24.13
C ASP A 363 -6.17 6.09 -23.26
N TRP A 364 -6.05 5.96 -21.95
CA TRP A 364 -6.54 6.94 -21.00
C TRP A 364 -5.90 8.32 -21.19
N ARG A 365 -4.60 8.39 -21.52
CA ARG A 365 -3.92 9.67 -21.77
C ARG A 365 -4.54 10.41 -22.97
N ARG A 366 -4.93 9.69 -24.02
CA ARG A 366 -5.66 10.26 -25.17
C ARG A 366 -7.04 10.77 -24.75
N ALA A 367 -7.78 10.00 -23.96
CA ALA A 367 -9.12 10.37 -23.52
C ALA A 367 -9.13 11.55 -22.53
N ALA A 368 -8.16 11.60 -21.62
CA ALA A 368 -7.95 12.72 -20.71
C ALA A 368 -7.63 14.03 -21.47
N GLU A 369 -6.84 13.96 -22.55
CA GLU A 369 -6.62 15.11 -23.44
C GLU A 369 -7.90 15.54 -24.17
N LEU A 370 -8.69 14.58 -24.67
CA LEU A 370 -9.95 14.86 -25.36
C LEU A 370 -10.98 15.52 -24.43
N ALA A 371 -11.22 14.94 -23.25
CA ALA A 371 -12.16 15.45 -22.26
C ALA A 371 -11.68 16.74 -21.59
N GLY A 372 -10.41 16.79 -21.16
CA GLY A 372 -9.82 17.99 -20.56
C GLY A 372 -9.91 19.21 -21.49
N ASN A 373 -9.64 19.03 -22.78
CA ASN A 373 -9.80 20.10 -23.77
C ASN A 373 -11.27 20.49 -24.02
N ALA A 374 -12.19 19.52 -23.99
CA ALA A 374 -13.63 19.80 -24.12
C ALA A 374 -14.18 20.56 -22.89
N VAL A 375 -13.76 20.20 -21.68
CA VAL A 375 -14.06 20.89 -20.42
C VAL A 375 -13.49 22.32 -20.44
N LEU A 376 -12.21 22.49 -20.76
CA LEU A 376 -11.55 23.80 -20.81
C LEU A 376 -12.15 24.76 -21.85
N ALA A 377 -12.74 24.23 -22.93
CA ALA A 377 -13.49 25.04 -23.90
C ALA A 377 -14.82 25.61 -23.35
N LYS A 378 -15.28 25.13 -22.18
CA LYS A 378 -16.48 25.62 -21.47
C LYS A 378 -16.13 26.34 -20.17
N ALA A 379 -15.15 25.81 -19.43
CA ALA A 379 -14.66 26.34 -18.16
C ALA A 379 -13.12 26.54 -18.22
N PRO A 380 -12.61 27.60 -18.89
CA PRO A 380 -11.17 27.81 -19.11
C PRO A 380 -10.36 28.11 -17.84
N ASN A 381 -11.04 28.25 -16.71
CA ASN A 381 -10.48 28.52 -15.39
C ASN A 381 -10.47 27.29 -14.47
N TRP A 382 -10.89 26.12 -14.97
CA TRP A 382 -10.89 24.88 -14.20
C TRP A 382 -9.56 24.14 -14.28
N LEU A 383 -9.13 23.60 -13.15
CA LEU A 383 -8.12 22.57 -13.11
C LEU A 383 -8.66 21.29 -13.76
N ILE A 384 -7.83 20.63 -14.54
CA ILE A 384 -8.12 19.31 -15.10
C ILE A 384 -7.29 18.32 -14.32
N ILE A 385 -7.98 17.51 -13.53
CA ILE A 385 -7.39 16.47 -12.70
C ILE A 385 -7.39 15.17 -13.52
N VAL A 386 -6.24 14.52 -13.61
CA VAL A 386 -6.06 13.30 -14.40
C VAL A 386 -5.44 12.22 -13.53
N GLU A 387 -6.22 11.19 -13.24
CA GLU A 387 -5.75 10.00 -12.54
C GLU A 387 -4.83 9.13 -13.41
N GLY A 388 -4.14 8.17 -12.78
CA GLY A 388 -3.33 7.16 -13.46
C GLY A 388 -4.14 6.03 -14.10
N ILE A 389 -3.46 4.91 -14.38
CA ILE A 389 -4.12 3.61 -14.66
C ILE A 389 -3.74 2.57 -13.58
N GLU A 390 -4.17 1.32 -13.72
CA GLU A 390 -3.60 0.17 -12.99
C GLU A 390 -2.44 -0.49 -13.77
N GLY A 391 -2.69 -0.75 -15.05
CA GLY A 391 -1.89 -1.64 -15.89
C GLY A 391 -0.54 -1.09 -16.36
N GLN A 392 0.10 -1.81 -17.27
CA GLN A 392 1.42 -1.45 -17.79
C GLN A 392 1.35 -0.26 -18.77
N VAL A 393 2.26 0.72 -18.64
CA VAL A 393 2.30 1.94 -19.47
C VAL A 393 3.22 1.80 -20.70
N ALA A 394 2.85 2.46 -21.80
CA ALA A 394 3.71 2.56 -22.97
C ALA A 394 4.94 3.44 -22.68
N GLY A 395 6.12 2.98 -23.12
CA GLY A 395 7.42 3.56 -22.75
C GLY A 395 8.10 2.86 -21.56
N GLY A 396 7.38 1.97 -20.86
CA GLY A 396 7.89 1.19 -19.74
C GLY A 396 7.73 1.88 -18.38
N GLN A 397 7.84 1.08 -17.33
CA GLN A 397 7.72 1.48 -15.93
C GLN A 397 8.71 0.71 -15.05
N THR A 398 8.97 1.20 -13.83
CA THR A 398 9.88 0.54 -12.89
C THR A 398 9.17 -0.36 -11.89
N LEU A 399 7.91 -0.06 -11.55
CA LEU A 399 7.13 -0.86 -10.61
C LEU A 399 6.30 -1.94 -11.32
N ASP A 400 6.10 -3.06 -10.65
CA ASP A 400 5.42 -4.25 -11.19
C ASP A 400 3.89 -4.13 -11.24
N ARG A 401 3.32 -3.37 -10.31
CA ARG A 401 1.88 -3.13 -10.14
C ARG A 401 1.62 -1.80 -9.43
N HIS A 402 0.39 -1.33 -9.50
CA HIS A 402 -0.10 -0.12 -8.82
C HIS A 402 -1.52 -0.35 -8.26
N TRP A 403 -2.06 0.65 -7.58
CA TRP A 403 -3.50 0.77 -7.35
C TRP A 403 -4.22 1.18 -8.64
N TRP A 404 -5.52 0.98 -8.70
CA TRP A 404 -6.37 1.59 -9.74
C TRP A 404 -6.26 3.12 -9.64
N GLY A 405 -6.20 3.83 -10.76
CA GLY A 405 -5.87 5.27 -10.78
C GLY A 405 -4.46 5.64 -10.28
N GLY A 406 -3.64 4.70 -9.79
CA GLY A 406 -2.36 4.98 -9.13
C GLY A 406 -1.13 5.06 -10.05
N ASN A 407 -1.14 4.37 -11.19
CA ASN A 407 0.01 4.31 -12.10
C ASN A 407 0.12 5.56 -12.97
N LEU A 408 1.00 6.48 -12.58
CA LEU A 408 1.37 7.68 -13.33
C LEU A 408 2.78 7.59 -13.95
N GLU A 409 3.38 6.39 -14.04
CA GLU A 409 4.73 6.23 -14.60
C GLU A 409 4.80 6.57 -16.09
N GLY A 410 3.68 6.43 -16.80
CA GLY A 410 3.54 6.76 -18.22
C GLY A 410 3.74 8.25 -18.54
N VAL A 411 3.63 9.14 -17.55
CA VAL A 411 3.84 10.58 -17.71
C VAL A 411 5.28 10.91 -18.15
N ARG A 412 6.27 10.07 -17.83
CA ARG A 412 7.68 10.24 -18.27
C ARG A 412 7.84 10.31 -19.78
N ALA A 413 7.18 9.40 -20.49
CA ALA A 413 7.29 9.24 -21.93
C ALA A 413 6.11 9.91 -22.67
N ASN A 414 4.92 9.84 -22.07
CA ASN A 414 3.65 10.20 -22.68
C ASN A 414 2.85 11.14 -21.74
N PRO A 415 3.29 12.37 -21.47
CA PRO A 415 2.54 13.31 -20.65
C PRO A 415 1.26 13.78 -21.34
N VAL A 416 0.22 14.04 -20.56
CA VAL A 416 -1.00 14.75 -20.98
C VAL A 416 -0.66 16.18 -21.38
N ARG A 417 -1.26 16.65 -22.47
CA ARG A 417 -1.08 17.98 -23.06
C ARG A 417 -2.43 18.61 -23.35
N LEU A 418 -2.73 19.68 -22.62
CA LEU A 418 -3.96 20.47 -22.76
C LEU A 418 -3.71 21.69 -23.64
N ASN A 419 -4.76 22.18 -24.30
CA ASN A 419 -4.75 23.36 -25.16
C ASN A 419 -4.63 24.67 -24.36
N ILE A 420 -4.98 24.64 -23.08
CA ILE A 420 -4.74 25.74 -22.13
C ILE A 420 -3.67 25.25 -21.15
N ALA A 421 -2.53 25.96 -21.12
CA ALA A 421 -1.46 25.73 -20.16
C ALA A 421 -1.91 26.02 -18.73
N ASP A 422 -1.14 25.57 -17.74
CA ASP A 422 -1.31 25.94 -16.33
C ASP A 422 -2.68 25.52 -15.74
N ARG A 423 -3.18 24.35 -16.18
CA ARG A 423 -4.45 23.73 -15.76
C ARG A 423 -4.34 22.26 -15.33
N LEU A 424 -3.30 21.55 -15.74
CA LEU A 424 -3.16 20.10 -15.50
C LEU A 424 -2.64 19.81 -14.08
N VAL A 425 -3.30 18.89 -13.38
CA VAL A 425 -2.87 18.25 -12.13
C VAL A 425 -3.00 16.74 -12.31
N TYR A 426 -2.02 15.96 -11.84
CA TYR A 426 -2.15 14.49 -11.84
C TYR A 426 -2.62 13.98 -10.48
N SER A 427 -3.43 12.92 -10.48
CA SER A 427 -4.10 12.42 -9.28
C SER A 427 -3.95 10.91 -9.03
N PRO A 428 -2.91 10.47 -8.31
CA PRO A 428 -2.80 9.07 -7.91
C PRO A 428 -3.76 8.76 -6.76
N HIS A 429 -4.36 7.58 -6.81
CA HIS A 429 -4.98 6.94 -5.63
C HIS A 429 -3.99 5.97 -4.98
N GLU A 430 -4.01 5.91 -3.65
CA GLU A 430 -3.12 5.05 -2.87
C GLU A 430 -3.81 4.60 -1.59
N TYR A 431 -3.87 3.29 -1.39
CA TYR A 431 -4.65 2.66 -0.32
C TYR A 431 -3.81 1.72 0.55
N GLY A 432 -4.39 1.33 1.69
CA GLY A 432 -3.77 0.44 2.67
C GLY A 432 -4.22 -1.03 2.56
N PRO A 433 -3.72 -1.90 3.44
CA PRO A 433 -4.12 -3.31 3.51
C PRO A 433 -5.60 -3.53 3.89
N GLY A 434 -6.30 -2.48 4.36
CA GLY A 434 -7.75 -2.52 4.60
C GLY A 434 -8.59 -2.62 3.32
N VAL A 435 -8.06 -2.13 2.19
CA VAL A 435 -8.68 -2.22 0.85
C VAL A 435 -8.16 -3.45 0.10
N PHE A 436 -6.83 -3.59 -0.02
CA PHE A 436 -6.22 -4.78 -0.61
C PHE A 436 -4.84 -5.10 -0.01
N ALA A 437 -4.60 -6.38 0.30
CA ALA A 437 -3.36 -6.87 0.90
C ALA A 437 -2.21 -6.97 -0.13
N GLN A 438 -1.75 -5.83 -0.63
CA GLN A 438 -0.57 -5.74 -1.51
C GLN A 438 0.70 -6.31 -0.84
N PRO A 439 1.61 -6.93 -1.60
CA PRO A 439 2.72 -7.71 -1.04
C PRO A 439 3.70 -6.89 -0.19
N TRP A 440 3.82 -5.59 -0.41
CA TRP A 440 4.71 -4.73 0.40
C TRP A 440 4.23 -4.53 1.84
N PHE A 441 2.93 -4.73 2.14
CA PHE A 441 2.41 -4.62 3.50
C PHE A 441 2.84 -5.76 4.43
N SER A 442 3.32 -6.88 3.90
CA SER A 442 3.93 -7.96 4.69
C SER A 442 5.46 -7.81 4.83
N SER A 443 6.08 -6.83 4.17
CA SER A 443 7.53 -6.65 4.21
C SER A 443 8.01 -5.99 5.51
N PRO A 444 9.11 -6.45 6.13
CA PRO A 444 9.75 -5.71 7.23
C PRO A 444 10.30 -4.36 6.74
N ASP A 445 10.65 -4.25 5.46
CA ASP A 445 11.13 -3.04 4.80
C ASP A 445 9.96 -2.22 4.18
N MET A 446 8.71 -2.46 4.62
CA MET A 446 7.51 -1.76 4.12
C MET A 446 7.74 -0.25 4.01
N ALA A 447 8.38 0.38 4.99
CA ALA A 447 8.56 1.82 5.00
C ALA A 447 9.47 2.34 3.87
N SER A 448 10.63 1.71 3.63
CA SER A 448 11.50 2.11 2.52
C SER A 448 10.88 1.75 1.17
N ILE A 449 10.22 0.60 1.07
CA ILE A 449 9.52 0.16 -0.14
C ILE A 449 8.38 1.12 -0.50
N LEU A 450 7.55 1.53 0.44
CA LEU A 450 6.46 2.49 0.20
C LEU A 450 7.01 3.84 -0.27
N ALA A 451 8.00 4.40 0.42
CA ALA A 451 8.59 5.69 0.06
C ALA A 451 9.23 5.67 -1.35
N ASP A 452 9.91 4.58 -1.71
CA ASP A 452 10.46 4.35 -3.04
C ASP A 452 9.35 4.19 -4.09
N ARG A 453 8.32 3.38 -3.81
CA ARG A 453 7.17 3.16 -4.69
C ARG A 453 6.38 4.44 -4.96
N TRP A 454 6.05 5.25 -3.96
CA TRP A 454 5.36 6.52 -4.18
C TRP A 454 6.20 7.49 -5.01
N THR A 455 7.51 7.55 -4.73
CA THR A 455 8.45 8.40 -5.48
C THR A 455 8.57 7.96 -6.94
N GLN A 456 8.70 6.65 -7.21
CA GLN A 456 8.77 6.11 -8.56
C GLN A 456 7.42 6.14 -9.30
N GLY A 457 6.30 5.89 -8.62
CA GLY A 457 4.98 5.82 -9.25
C GLY A 457 4.43 7.18 -9.70
N PHE A 458 4.52 8.19 -8.83
CA PHE A 458 3.93 9.51 -9.07
C PHE A 458 4.70 10.69 -8.48
N GLY A 459 5.40 10.51 -7.35
CA GLY A 459 6.08 11.60 -6.64
C GLY A 459 7.14 12.32 -7.48
N TYR A 460 7.81 11.60 -8.38
CA TYR A 460 8.78 12.17 -9.32
C TYR A 460 8.21 13.31 -10.17
N ILE A 461 6.89 13.33 -10.46
CA ILE A 461 6.23 14.38 -11.26
C ILE A 461 6.26 15.73 -10.54
N SER A 462 6.06 15.70 -9.21
CA SER A 462 6.20 16.88 -8.36
C SER A 462 7.67 17.26 -8.18
N ASP A 463 8.54 16.26 -7.94
CA ASP A 463 9.96 16.49 -7.69
C ASP A 463 10.73 17.06 -8.90
N SER A 464 10.31 16.71 -10.12
CA SER A 464 10.84 17.28 -11.37
C SER A 464 10.26 18.65 -11.73
N GLY A 465 9.26 19.14 -10.98
CA GLY A 465 8.53 20.36 -11.32
C GLY A 465 7.55 20.21 -12.50
N THR A 466 7.26 18.98 -12.94
CA THR A 466 6.48 18.72 -14.16
C THR A 466 5.02 19.15 -14.05
N ALA A 467 4.37 18.81 -12.94
CA ALA A 467 2.98 19.19 -12.63
C ALA A 467 2.71 19.01 -11.13
N PRO A 468 1.63 19.61 -10.57
CA PRO A 468 1.22 19.34 -9.20
C PRO A 468 0.64 17.93 -9.06
N ILE A 469 0.74 17.38 -7.85
CA ILE A 469 0.04 16.16 -7.44
C ILE A 469 -1.09 16.52 -6.47
N LEU A 470 -2.26 15.95 -6.72
CA LEU A 470 -3.39 15.86 -5.80
C LEU A 470 -3.61 14.38 -5.49
N VAL A 471 -3.47 13.91 -4.26
CA VAL A 471 -3.89 12.53 -3.93
C VAL A 471 -5.41 12.52 -3.82
N GLY A 472 -6.09 12.09 -4.89
CA GLY A 472 -7.55 12.12 -5.02
C GLY A 472 -8.26 11.28 -3.95
N GLU A 473 -7.69 10.11 -3.65
CA GLU A 473 -8.17 9.23 -2.59
C GLU A 473 -7.03 8.53 -1.84
N PHE A 474 -7.23 8.46 -0.53
CA PHE A 474 -6.51 7.59 0.40
C PHE A 474 -7.37 7.43 1.66
N GLY A 475 -7.44 6.22 2.22
CA GLY A 475 -8.35 5.91 3.32
C GLY A 475 -7.90 4.73 4.17
N ALA A 476 -8.31 4.71 5.44
CA ALA A 476 -8.04 3.63 6.40
C ALA A 476 -9.13 3.54 7.48
N LYS A 477 -9.45 2.31 7.92
CA LYS A 477 -10.24 2.09 9.14
C LYS A 477 -9.44 2.40 10.38
N ASN A 478 -8.24 1.81 10.49
CA ASN A 478 -7.36 1.96 11.63
C ASN A 478 -6.20 2.92 11.32
N VAL A 479 -6.01 3.89 12.20
CA VAL A 479 -4.93 4.90 12.13
C VAL A 479 -3.97 4.82 13.34
N GLY A 480 -3.95 3.67 14.03
CA GLY A 480 -3.09 3.38 15.17
C GLY A 480 -1.73 2.82 14.74
N LEU A 481 -0.68 3.12 15.51
CA LEU A 481 0.68 2.63 15.24
C LEU A 481 0.84 1.11 15.40
N ASP A 482 -0.10 0.46 16.07
CA ASP A 482 -0.16 -0.97 16.32
C ASP A 482 -0.50 -1.79 15.06
N THR A 483 -1.28 -1.24 14.12
CA THR A 483 -1.68 -1.93 12.89
C THR A 483 -0.80 -1.62 11.68
N VAL A 484 -0.77 -2.53 10.70
CA VAL A 484 -0.06 -2.29 9.42
C VAL A 484 -0.74 -1.15 8.64
N GLU A 485 -2.07 -1.14 8.62
CA GLU A 485 -2.89 -0.09 8.00
C GLU A 485 -2.58 1.28 8.60
N GLY A 486 -2.58 1.39 9.93
CA GLY A 486 -2.31 2.63 10.62
C GLY A 486 -0.88 3.13 10.49
N ARG A 487 0.12 2.24 10.37
CA ARG A 487 1.49 2.63 10.00
C ARG A 487 1.61 3.09 8.56
N TRP A 488 0.97 2.40 7.59
CA TRP A 488 0.95 2.83 6.19
C TRP A 488 0.35 4.23 6.05
N ILE A 489 -0.85 4.49 6.57
CA ILE A 489 -1.53 5.78 6.39
C ILE A 489 -0.77 6.92 7.09
N ARG A 490 -0.19 6.67 8.27
CA ARG A 490 0.66 7.63 8.97
C ARG A 490 1.89 7.99 8.16
N GLN A 491 2.53 6.99 7.56
CA GLN A 491 3.70 7.22 6.72
C GLN A 491 3.33 7.96 5.43
N PHE A 492 2.20 7.62 4.82
CA PHE A 492 1.74 8.26 3.59
C PHE A 492 1.33 9.72 3.83
N ALA A 493 0.68 9.99 4.96
CA ALA A 493 0.43 11.34 5.44
C ALA A 493 1.75 12.10 5.71
N ASP A 494 2.74 11.51 6.38
CA ASP A 494 4.05 12.15 6.58
C ASP A 494 4.73 12.49 5.24
N TYR A 495 4.69 11.56 4.27
CA TYR A 495 5.19 11.77 2.91
C TYR A 495 4.49 12.95 2.20
N MET A 496 3.15 13.00 2.22
CA MET A 496 2.38 14.10 1.65
C MET A 496 2.65 15.43 2.36
N GLY A 497 2.75 15.43 3.69
CA GLY A 497 3.06 16.61 4.51
C GLY A 497 4.42 17.20 4.20
N GLN A 498 5.46 16.35 4.10
CA GLN A 498 6.82 16.75 3.72
C GLN A 498 6.88 17.33 2.29
N LYS A 499 6.16 16.73 1.34
CA LYS A 499 6.08 17.20 -0.06
C LYS A 499 5.19 18.44 -0.22
N GLY A 500 4.30 18.69 0.74
CA GLY A 500 3.27 19.73 0.65
C GLY A 500 2.16 19.43 -0.37
N THR A 501 1.94 18.15 -0.67
CA THR A 501 1.00 17.64 -1.67
C THR A 501 -0.44 18.02 -1.33
N SER A 502 -1.28 18.25 -2.34
CA SER A 502 -2.73 18.41 -2.16
C SER A 502 -3.40 17.03 -1.99
N TRP A 503 -4.50 16.92 -1.25
CA TRP A 503 -5.13 15.63 -0.95
C TRP A 503 -6.61 15.74 -0.62
N THR A 504 -7.35 14.66 -0.90
CA THR A 504 -8.74 14.44 -0.47
C THR A 504 -8.88 13.07 0.19
N PHE A 505 -9.25 13.05 1.48
CA PHE A 505 -9.34 11.82 2.26
C PHE A 505 -10.60 11.03 1.90
N TRP A 506 -10.47 9.71 1.73
CA TRP A 506 -11.58 8.78 1.56
C TRP A 506 -11.98 8.14 2.91
N ALA A 507 -13.13 8.46 3.50
CA ALA A 507 -14.13 9.45 3.07
C ALA A 507 -14.64 10.27 4.27
N TRP A 508 -15.47 11.28 4.01
CA TRP A 508 -16.30 11.90 5.05
C TRP A 508 -17.27 10.86 5.65
N ASN A 509 -17.88 10.08 4.75
CA ASN A 509 -18.93 9.10 5.00
C ASN A 509 -18.45 7.91 5.86
N PRO A 510 -19.19 7.50 6.91
CA PRO A 510 -18.85 6.30 7.69
C PRO A 510 -19.05 5.00 6.91
N ASN A 511 -19.97 4.97 5.93
CA ASN A 511 -20.41 3.74 5.25
C ASN A 511 -19.53 3.28 4.08
N SER A 512 -18.27 3.72 4.01
CA SER A 512 -17.26 3.04 3.19
C SER A 512 -16.91 1.68 3.83
N GLY A 513 -17.18 0.59 3.11
CA GLY A 513 -17.14 -0.76 3.67
C GLY A 513 -15.76 -1.27 4.08
N ASP A 514 -14.70 -0.71 3.52
CA ASP A 514 -13.28 -1.09 3.68
C ASP A 514 -12.47 -0.04 4.46
N THR A 515 -12.72 1.26 4.29
CA THR A 515 -12.01 2.36 4.98
C THR A 515 -12.80 3.01 6.13
N GLY A 516 -14.13 2.88 6.16
CA GLY A 516 -14.98 3.74 6.98
C GLY A 516 -14.80 5.24 6.68
N GLY A 517 -15.19 6.10 7.62
CA GLY A 517 -15.18 7.57 7.42
C GLY A 517 -14.38 8.37 8.43
N VAL A 518 -14.36 9.70 8.23
CA VAL A 518 -14.07 10.71 9.27
C VAL A 518 -15.20 10.74 10.30
N LEU A 519 -16.46 10.67 9.82
CA LEU A 519 -17.61 10.41 10.68
C LEU A 519 -17.65 8.94 11.11
N ALA A 520 -18.26 8.70 12.27
CA ALA A 520 -18.72 7.39 12.73
C ALA A 520 -20.16 7.11 12.25
N ASP A 521 -20.63 5.87 12.46
CA ASP A 521 -21.89 5.33 11.92
C ASP A 521 -23.17 6.11 12.32
N ASP A 522 -23.11 6.96 13.35
CA ASP A 522 -24.21 7.85 13.76
C ASP A 522 -24.37 9.09 12.84
N TRP A 523 -23.47 9.25 11.87
CA TRP A 523 -23.34 10.39 10.97
C TRP A 523 -23.22 11.74 11.69
N ARG A 524 -22.67 11.77 12.91
CA ARG A 524 -22.51 12.97 13.74
C ARG A 524 -21.15 13.01 14.43
N THR A 525 -20.75 11.92 15.05
CA THR A 525 -19.52 11.81 15.82
C THR A 525 -18.32 11.73 14.88
N ILE A 526 -17.27 12.46 15.20
CA ILE A 526 -15.99 12.46 14.47
C ILE A 526 -15.08 11.42 15.12
N HIS A 527 -14.38 10.61 14.32
CA HIS A 527 -13.32 9.72 14.82
C HIS A 527 -12.11 10.55 15.27
N PRO A 528 -11.81 10.64 16.58
CA PRO A 528 -10.79 11.56 17.09
C PRO A 528 -9.39 11.20 16.59
N ASP A 529 -9.05 9.91 16.53
CA ASP A 529 -7.73 9.45 16.09
C ASP A 529 -7.48 9.74 14.60
N LYS A 530 -8.53 9.61 13.77
CA LYS A 530 -8.47 9.96 12.34
C LYS A 530 -8.28 11.45 12.15
N MET A 531 -9.05 12.28 12.86
CA MET A 531 -8.88 13.73 12.79
C MET A 531 -7.58 14.22 13.41
N ALA A 532 -7.02 13.56 14.42
CA ALA A 532 -5.69 13.88 14.92
C ALA A 532 -4.61 13.67 13.84
N LEU A 533 -4.66 12.54 13.12
CA LEU A 533 -3.79 12.28 11.97
C LEU A 533 -3.96 13.34 10.86
N LEU A 534 -5.20 13.60 10.45
CA LEU A 534 -5.49 14.56 9.38
C LEU A 534 -5.14 16.00 9.79
N SER A 535 -5.24 16.36 11.06
CA SER A 535 -4.82 17.68 11.58
C SER A 535 -3.32 17.86 11.47
N SER A 536 -2.51 16.87 11.88
CA SER A 536 -1.05 16.92 11.71
C SER A 536 -0.64 16.94 10.23
N LEU A 537 -1.40 16.29 9.35
CA LEU A 537 -1.21 16.40 7.89
C LEU A 537 -1.56 17.82 7.38
N MET A 538 -2.63 18.43 7.87
CA MET A 538 -3.01 19.81 7.51
C MET A 538 -1.94 20.82 7.91
N SER A 539 -1.40 20.71 9.14
CA SER A 539 -0.34 21.58 9.67
C SER A 539 1.06 21.22 9.15
N ARG A 540 1.20 20.10 8.42
CA ARG A 540 2.48 19.53 7.95
C ARG A 540 3.46 19.23 9.10
N GLU A 541 2.92 18.87 10.25
CA GLU A 541 3.70 18.29 11.33
C GLU A 541 4.33 16.96 10.88
N ARG A 542 5.48 16.62 11.48
CA ARG A 542 6.05 15.29 11.32
C ARG A 542 5.15 14.28 12.02
N ILE A 543 4.64 13.31 11.26
CA ILE A 543 3.77 12.25 11.75
C ILE A 543 4.64 11.04 12.08
N ASP A 544 4.53 10.52 13.31
CA ASP A 544 5.13 9.23 13.64
C ASP A 544 4.33 8.09 12.99
N PHE A 545 5.05 7.15 12.38
CA PHE A 545 4.56 5.93 11.73
C PHE A 545 5.30 4.66 12.20
N GLY A 546 6.05 4.74 13.31
CA GLY A 546 6.64 3.59 14.00
C GLY A 546 7.94 3.06 13.40
N ALA A 547 8.56 3.78 12.47
CA ALA A 547 9.85 3.42 11.86
C ALA A 547 11.04 4.08 12.58
N ALA A 548 11.58 3.40 13.59
CA ALA A 548 12.93 3.65 14.09
C ALA A 548 13.90 2.69 13.37
N THR A 549 14.98 3.12 12.70
CA THR A 549 15.57 4.45 12.53
C THR A 549 16.10 4.64 11.10
N SER A 550 16.01 5.85 10.54
CA SER A 550 16.82 6.27 9.40
C SER A 550 17.76 7.39 9.85
N PRO A 551 19.10 7.26 9.69
CA PRO A 551 20.02 8.35 9.98
C PRO A 551 19.94 9.43 8.89
N THR A 552 19.88 10.68 9.34
CA THR A 552 19.94 11.91 8.53
C THR A 552 21.05 11.87 7.48
N PRO A 553 20.83 12.35 6.23
CA PRO A 553 21.87 12.38 5.20
C PRO A 553 23.06 13.23 5.65
N THR A 554 24.25 12.61 5.64
CA THR A 554 25.52 13.31 5.86
C THR A 554 25.93 14.04 4.58
N PRO A 555 26.33 15.34 4.61
CA PRO A 555 26.64 16.08 3.41
C PRO A 555 27.86 15.52 2.67
N THR A 556 27.75 15.48 1.34
CA THR A 556 28.80 15.03 0.42
C THR A 556 30.10 15.83 0.62
N ARG A 557 31.19 15.15 1.02
CA ARG A 557 32.51 15.78 1.00
C ARG A 557 33.06 15.81 -0.42
N THR A 558 33.50 16.98 -0.86
CA THR A 558 34.28 17.19 -2.08
C THR A 558 35.52 16.29 -2.11
N THR A 559 35.79 15.67 -3.26
CA THR A 559 36.96 14.81 -3.47
C THR A 559 38.24 15.62 -3.61
N THR A 560 39.22 15.34 -2.74
CA THR A 560 40.62 15.79 -2.86
C THR A 560 41.47 14.57 -3.24
N PRO A 561 42.45 14.68 -4.16
CA PRO A 561 42.88 13.54 -4.97
C PRO A 561 43.67 12.44 -4.26
N THR A 562 43.53 11.23 -4.80
CA THR A 562 44.13 9.96 -4.39
C THR A 562 45.67 9.94 -4.46
N PRO A 563 46.38 9.55 -3.40
CA PRO A 563 47.78 9.13 -3.49
C PRO A 563 47.92 7.69 -4.00
N THR A 564 48.92 7.47 -4.85
CA THR A 564 49.22 6.23 -5.60
C THR A 564 49.49 5.01 -4.71
N PRO A 565 49.07 3.78 -5.10
CA PRO A 565 49.33 2.56 -4.34
C PRO A 565 50.78 2.06 -4.45
N THR A 566 51.31 1.55 -3.33
CA THR A 566 52.62 0.87 -3.21
C THR A 566 52.39 -0.65 -3.11
N PRO A 567 53.21 -1.51 -3.76
CA PRO A 567 52.84 -2.91 -4.03
C PRO A 567 52.85 -3.86 -2.82
N THR A 568 51.90 -4.80 -2.85
CA THR A 568 51.73 -5.89 -1.89
C THR A 568 52.73 -7.05 -2.12
N PRO A 569 53.44 -7.55 -1.09
CA PRO A 569 54.21 -8.79 -1.20
C PRO A 569 53.37 -10.04 -0.95
N THR A 570 53.55 -11.05 -1.80
CA THR A 570 52.90 -12.37 -1.79
C THR A 570 53.27 -13.22 -0.56
N GLN A 571 52.32 -13.99 -0.02
CA GLN A 571 52.59 -15.02 1.00
C GLN A 571 52.38 -16.45 0.48
N THR A 572 53.14 -17.37 1.07
CA THR A 572 53.36 -18.79 0.69
C THR A 572 52.27 -19.71 1.28
N PRO A 573 51.91 -20.84 0.64
CA PRO A 573 50.84 -21.74 1.12
C PRO A 573 51.12 -22.40 2.48
N THR A 574 50.04 -22.66 3.23
CA THR A 574 49.99 -23.34 4.53
C THR A 574 49.30 -24.72 4.36
N PRO A 575 49.72 -25.80 5.06
CA PRO A 575 49.38 -27.18 4.69
C PRO A 575 47.99 -27.69 5.09
N THR A 576 47.58 -28.77 4.40
CA THR A 576 46.29 -29.47 4.48
C THR A 576 46.11 -30.31 5.76
N PRO A 577 44.97 -30.20 6.49
CA PRO A 577 44.60 -31.12 7.57
C PRO A 577 43.88 -32.40 7.07
N PRO A 578 43.86 -33.50 7.87
CA PRO A 578 43.38 -34.83 7.47
C PRO A 578 41.84 -35.00 7.48
N PRO A 579 41.28 -36.07 6.89
CA PRO A 579 39.84 -36.21 6.66
C PRO A 579 39.01 -36.45 7.94
N THR A 580 37.84 -35.81 7.99
CA THR A 580 36.82 -35.97 9.05
C THR A 580 35.80 -37.06 8.66
N PRO A 581 35.33 -37.91 9.61
CA PRO A 581 34.51 -39.08 9.28
C PRO A 581 33.06 -38.77 8.86
N THR A 582 32.50 -39.69 8.07
CA THR A 582 31.16 -39.63 7.45
C THR A 582 30.01 -39.73 8.46
N PRO A 583 29.03 -38.81 8.47
CA PRO A 583 27.80 -38.96 9.23
C PRO A 583 26.72 -39.80 8.51
N THR A 584 26.06 -40.66 9.29
CA THR A 584 24.94 -41.56 8.93
C THR A 584 23.67 -40.81 8.49
N PRO A 585 22.86 -41.31 7.55
CA PRO A 585 21.67 -40.61 7.04
C PRO A 585 20.53 -40.45 8.08
N PRO A 586 19.80 -39.32 8.07
CA PRO A 586 18.60 -39.11 8.89
C PRO A 586 17.34 -39.77 8.27
N PRO A 587 16.28 -40.03 9.08
CA PRO A 587 15.15 -40.87 8.67
C PRO A 587 14.13 -40.17 7.74
N THR A 588 13.45 -41.00 6.95
CA THR A 588 12.42 -40.62 5.96
C THR A 588 11.16 -40.02 6.61
N PRO A 589 10.63 -38.88 6.13
CA PRO A 589 9.38 -38.31 6.63
C PRO A 589 8.13 -39.06 6.13
N THR A 590 7.16 -39.23 7.04
CA THR A 590 5.82 -39.83 6.81
C THR A 590 4.92 -38.89 5.98
N PRO A 591 4.06 -39.39 5.07
CA PRO A 591 3.29 -38.54 4.15
C PRO A 591 2.14 -37.73 4.79
N THR A 592 1.94 -36.53 4.25
CA THR A 592 0.85 -35.58 4.54
C THR A 592 -0.51 -36.06 3.97
N PRO A 593 -1.66 -35.84 4.65
CA PRO A 593 -2.96 -36.38 4.22
C PRO A 593 -3.52 -35.76 2.94
N THR A 594 -4.19 -36.59 2.13
CA THR A 594 -4.82 -36.26 0.85
C THR A 594 -6.13 -35.47 1.02
N PRO A 595 -6.42 -34.44 0.20
CA PRO A 595 -7.70 -33.72 0.23
C PRO A 595 -8.87 -34.56 -0.31
N THR A 596 -10.06 -34.37 0.28
CA THR A 596 -11.30 -35.01 -0.18
C THR A 596 -11.91 -34.21 -1.33
N SER A 597 -12.09 -34.84 -2.49
CA SER A 597 -12.88 -34.28 -3.60
C SER A 597 -14.28 -34.90 -3.64
N THR A 598 -15.29 -34.11 -3.98
CA THR A 598 -16.66 -34.59 -4.24
C THR A 598 -17.12 -34.02 -5.57
N ALA A 599 -17.58 -34.90 -6.46
CA ALA A 599 -18.00 -34.53 -7.81
C ALA A 599 -19.49 -34.18 -7.84
N GLY A 600 -19.80 -32.96 -8.27
CA GLY A 600 -21.14 -32.56 -8.73
C GLY A 600 -21.15 -32.48 -10.26
N ALA A 601 -22.33 -32.43 -10.88
CA ALA A 601 -22.51 -32.46 -12.34
C ALA A 601 -21.52 -31.57 -13.13
N GLY A 602 -20.44 -32.16 -13.67
CA GLY A 602 -19.41 -31.47 -14.46
C GLY A 602 -18.43 -30.59 -13.68
N LEU A 603 -18.50 -30.58 -12.35
CA LEU A 603 -17.66 -29.74 -11.47
C LEU A 603 -17.01 -30.58 -10.37
N ALA A 604 -15.70 -30.43 -10.21
CA ALA A 604 -14.97 -30.96 -9.07
C ALA A 604 -14.76 -29.86 -8.03
N VAL A 605 -15.17 -30.10 -6.78
CA VAL A 605 -14.90 -29.19 -5.65
C VAL A 605 -13.83 -29.79 -4.75
N THR A 606 -12.83 -28.98 -4.42
CA THR A 606 -11.81 -29.26 -3.42
C THR A 606 -12.01 -28.31 -2.23
N VAL A 607 -12.08 -28.86 -1.02
CA VAL A 607 -12.13 -28.07 0.22
C VAL A 607 -10.75 -28.09 0.87
N THR A 608 -10.13 -26.92 0.98
CA THR A 608 -8.86 -26.72 1.68
C THR A 608 -9.14 -26.45 3.15
N LYS A 609 -8.36 -27.09 4.04
CA LYS A 609 -8.40 -26.84 5.48
C LYS A 609 -7.39 -25.75 5.83
N ASP A 610 -7.84 -24.50 5.80
CA ASP A 610 -6.97 -23.33 6.00
C ASP A 610 -6.55 -23.21 7.47
N SER A 611 -7.51 -23.32 8.40
CA SER A 611 -7.27 -23.27 9.84
C SER A 611 -8.33 -24.02 10.64
N THR A 612 -7.98 -24.56 11.79
CA THR A 612 -8.92 -25.20 12.75
C THR A 612 -8.44 -24.89 14.16
N TRP A 613 -9.35 -24.51 15.06
CA TRP A 613 -9.11 -24.28 16.47
C TRP A 613 -10.20 -24.95 17.31
N GLU A 614 -10.08 -24.87 18.63
CA GLU A 614 -10.90 -25.61 19.60
C GLU A 614 -12.42 -25.37 19.46
N THR A 615 -12.82 -24.18 18.97
CA THR A 615 -14.21 -23.72 18.91
C THR A 615 -14.65 -23.31 17.50
N GLY A 616 -13.88 -23.63 16.46
CA GLY A 616 -14.19 -23.20 15.09
C GLY A 616 -13.11 -23.55 14.06
N PHE A 617 -13.36 -23.19 12.80
CA PHE A 617 -12.45 -23.44 11.69
C PHE A 617 -12.68 -22.48 10.51
N CYS A 618 -11.72 -22.40 9.58
CA CYS A 618 -11.90 -21.75 8.28
C CYS A 618 -11.56 -22.70 7.12
N ARG A 619 -12.33 -22.64 6.04
CA ARG A 619 -12.17 -23.46 4.82
C ARG A 619 -12.26 -22.58 3.58
N SER A 620 -11.45 -22.93 2.57
CA SER A 620 -11.52 -22.35 1.23
C SER A 620 -11.93 -23.41 0.23
N THR A 621 -12.67 -23.03 -0.80
CA THR A 621 -13.15 -23.94 -1.85
C THR A 621 -12.59 -23.57 -3.21
N THR A 622 -12.09 -24.58 -3.91
CA THR A 622 -11.64 -24.47 -5.30
C THR A 622 -12.59 -25.28 -6.18
N ILE A 623 -13.14 -24.65 -7.21
CA ILE A 623 -14.07 -25.26 -8.16
C ILE A 623 -13.37 -25.40 -9.50
N LYS A 624 -13.31 -26.63 -10.01
CA LYS A 624 -12.70 -26.97 -11.29
C LYS A 624 -13.77 -27.41 -12.28
N ASN A 625 -13.78 -26.80 -13.47
CA ASN A 625 -14.61 -27.26 -14.57
C ASN A 625 -14.00 -28.52 -15.20
N THR A 626 -14.70 -29.64 -15.08
CA THR A 626 -14.30 -30.94 -15.67
C THR A 626 -15.08 -31.28 -16.94
N THR A 627 -15.95 -30.37 -17.43
CA THR A 627 -16.63 -30.50 -18.72
C THR A 627 -15.77 -30.01 -19.89
N ALA A 628 -16.23 -30.29 -21.11
CA ALA A 628 -15.62 -29.80 -22.35
C ALA A 628 -16.13 -28.40 -22.78
N THR A 629 -17.06 -27.79 -22.04
CA THR A 629 -17.70 -26.51 -22.37
C THR A 629 -17.36 -25.46 -21.32
N ALA A 630 -17.22 -24.19 -21.72
CA ALA A 630 -17.12 -23.11 -20.74
C ALA A 630 -18.44 -23.00 -19.95
N LEU A 631 -18.34 -22.67 -18.67
CA LEU A 631 -19.48 -22.34 -17.83
C LEU A 631 -19.65 -20.82 -17.79
N ASP A 632 -20.88 -20.34 -17.91
CA ASP A 632 -21.23 -18.93 -17.68
C ASP A 632 -21.51 -18.64 -16.20
N SER A 633 -22.01 -19.63 -15.46
CA SER A 633 -22.14 -19.57 -14.00
C SER A 633 -22.18 -20.97 -13.36
N TRP A 634 -22.15 -21.01 -12.04
CA TRP A 634 -22.27 -22.21 -11.21
C TRP A 634 -22.91 -21.87 -9.87
N ARG A 635 -23.26 -22.88 -9.07
CA ARG A 635 -23.73 -22.72 -7.69
C ARG A 635 -23.08 -23.77 -6.80
N LEU A 636 -22.50 -23.34 -5.68
CA LEU A 636 -21.93 -24.22 -4.66
C LEU A 636 -22.97 -24.46 -3.55
N THR A 637 -23.00 -25.67 -3.03
CA THR A 637 -23.80 -26.06 -1.86
C THR A 637 -22.95 -26.87 -0.90
N LEU A 638 -23.10 -26.63 0.40
CA LEU A 638 -22.49 -27.40 1.48
C LEU A 638 -23.43 -27.47 2.68
N THR A 639 -23.36 -28.56 3.44
CA THR A 639 -24.16 -28.76 4.66
C THR A 639 -23.26 -28.58 5.87
N MET A 640 -23.60 -27.66 6.76
CA MET A 640 -22.93 -27.49 8.05
C MET A 640 -23.25 -28.67 8.97
N ALA A 641 -22.23 -29.21 9.64
CA ALA A 641 -22.42 -30.28 10.62
C ALA A 641 -23.27 -29.81 11.83
N PRO A 642 -23.97 -30.73 12.53
CA PRO A 642 -24.69 -30.38 13.75
C PRO A 642 -23.79 -29.71 14.79
N GLY A 643 -24.26 -28.61 15.37
CA GLY A 643 -23.48 -27.81 16.33
C GLY A 643 -22.44 -26.87 15.70
N THR A 644 -22.40 -26.73 14.37
CA THR A 644 -21.61 -25.70 13.69
C THR A 644 -22.48 -24.64 13.04
N ALA A 645 -21.95 -23.41 12.97
CA ALA A 645 -22.63 -22.27 12.38
C ALA A 645 -21.64 -21.40 11.61
N LEU A 646 -22.05 -20.91 10.44
CA LEU A 646 -21.26 -19.96 9.65
C LEU A 646 -21.09 -18.65 10.45
N THR A 647 -19.86 -18.20 10.64
CA THR A 647 -19.55 -16.95 11.36
C THR A 647 -19.12 -15.83 10.43
N SER A 648 -18.47 -16.17 9.31
CA SER A 648 -18.11 -15.24 8.24
C SER A 648 -17.85 -15.97 6.93
N SER A 649 -17.94 -15.25 5.82
CA SER A 649 -17.65 -15.77 4.48
C SER A 649 -17.20 -14.67 3.54
N TRP A 650 -16.41 -15.01 2.53
CA TRP A 650 -15.91 -14.09 1.51
C TRP A 650 -16.05 -14.67 0.10
N ASN A 651 -16.04 -13.77 -0.89
CA ASN A 651 -16.03 -14.09 -2.32
C ASN A 651 -17.20 -15.00 -2.78
N GLY A 652 -18.42 -14.70 -2.33
CA GLY A 652 -19.65 -15.31 -2.82
C GLY A 652 -20.88 -14.84 -2.03
N THR A 653 -22.04 -14.78 -2.68
CA THR A 653 -23.29 -14.42 -2.01
C THR A 653 -23.88 -15.66 -1.35
N VAL A 654 -23.98 -15.65 -0.03
CA VAL A 654 -24.46 -16.78 0.77
C VAL A 654 -25.96 -16.67 1.05
N ALA A 655 -26.70 -17.74 0.77
CA ALA A 655 -28.04 -17.98 1.28
C ALA A 655 -28.03 -19.24 2.17
N SER A 656 -28.61 -19.15 3.37
CA SER A 656 -28.71 -20.26 4.33
C SER A 656 -30.16 -20.72 4.50
N SER A 657 -30.35 -22.03 4.66
CA SER A 657 -31.64 -22.64 5.00
C SER A 657 -31.40 -23.82 5.95
N GLY A 658 -31.55 -23.55 7.25
CA GLY A 658 -31.08 -24.47 8.29
C GLY A 658 -29.56 -24.65 8.21
N SER A 659 -29.08 -25.90 8.18
CA SER A 659 -27.67 -26.22 7.98
C SER A 659 -27.20 -26.17 6.52
N LEU A 660 -28.11 -26.07 5.54
CA LEU A 660 -27.73 -25.98 4.14
C LEU A 660 -27.28 -24.56 3.79
N ILE A 661 -26.04 -24.44 3.34
CA ILE A 661 -25.44 -23.23 2.79
C ILE A 661 -25.43 -23.36 1.27
N SER A 662 -25.90 -22.33 0.58
CA SER A 662 -25.80 -22.21 -0.86
C SER A 662 -25.13 -20.90 -1.24
N VAL A 663 -24.18 -20.97 -2.17
CA VAL A 663 -23.31 -19.86 -2.55
C VAL A 663 -23.47 -19.60 -4.04
N THR A 664 -23.78 -18.34 -4.37
CA THR A 664 -23.72 -17.82 -5.74
C THR A 664 -22.34 -17.18 -5.96
N PRO A 665 -21.65 -17.47 -7.08
CA PRO A 665 -20.37 -16.86 -7.41
C PRO A 665 -20.41 -15.33 -7.48
N PRO A 666 -19.30 -14.64 -7.16
CA PRO A 666 -19.08 -13.28 -7.61
C PRO A 666 -18.87 -13.27 -9.14
N GLY A 667 -19.18 -12.16 -9.81
CA GLY A 667 -19.15 -12.08 -11.29
C GLY A 667 -17.81 -12.51 -11.91
N TRP A 668 -16.69 -12.13 -11.30
CA TRP A 668 -15.34 -12.53 -11.74
C TRP A 668 -15.05 -14.03 -11.64
N GLY A 669 -15.74 -14.74 -10.73
CA GLY A 669 -15.54 -16.16 -10.45
C GLY A 669 -16.61 -17.07 -11.07
N ALA A 670 -17.65 -16.50 -11.68
CA ALA A 670 -18.76 -17.26 -12.27
C ALA A 670 -18.35 -18.04 -13.52
N LYS A 671 -17.51 -17.45 -14.38
CA LYS A 671 -17.09 -18.09 -15.64
C LYS A 671 -15.87 -18.98 -15.45
N ILE A 672 -15.97 -20.25 -15.86
CA ILE A 672 -14.87 -21.21 -15.79
C ILE A 672 -14.72 -21.95 -17.12
N ALA A 673 -13.61 -21.75 -17.82
CA ALA A 673 -13.29 -22.46 -19.06
C ALA A 673 -12.96 -23.95 -18.81
N PRO A 674 -13.06 -24.83 -19.83
CA PRO A 674 -12.75 -26.26 -19.69
C PRO A 674 -11.38 -26.52 -19.06
N GLY A 675 -11.33 -27.38 -18.03
CA GLY A 675 -10.10 -27.73 -17.32
C GLY A 675 -9.53 -26.67 -16.39
N GLN A 676 -10.02 -25.42 -16.44
CA GLN A 676 -9.64 -24.36 -15.50
C GLN A 676 -10.28 -24.58 -14.12
N GLN A 677 -9.65 -23.97 -13.12
CA GLN A 677 -10.14 -23.95 -11.76
C GLN A 677 -10.09 -22.54 -11.19
N VAL A 678 -10.98 -22.25 -10.26
CA VAL A 678 -11.07 -20.95 -9.60
C VAL A 678 -11.22 -21.18 -8.09
N SER A 679 -10.41 -20.48 -7.30
CA SER A 679 -10.50 -20.49 -5.84
C SER A 679 -11.39 -19.33 -5.44
N VAL A 680 -12.63 -19.66 -5.08
CA VAL A 680 -13.75 -18.71 -5.15
C VAL A 680 -14.35 -18.46 -3.79
N PHE A 681 -14.90 -19.45 -3.11
CA PHE A 681 -15.60 -19.21 -1.86
C PHE A 681 -14.79 -19.68 -0.66
N GLY A 682 -14.63 -18.82 0.34
CA GLY A 682 -14.04 -19.20 1.62
C GLY A 682 -14.91 -18.73 2.79
N PHE A 683 -14.81 -19.43 3.91
CA PHE A 683 -15.64 -19.20 5.08
C PHE A 683 -14.99 -19.63 6.38
N CYS A 684 -15.47 -19.05 7.47
CA CYS A 684 -15.20 -19.51 8.82
C CYS A 684 -16.51 -19.90 9.53
N ALA A 685 -16.41 -20.86 10.45
CA ALA A 685 -17.53 -21.38 11.22
C ALA A 685 -17.13 -21.66 12.66
N SER A 686 -18.11 -21.62 13.57
CA SER A 686 -17.97 -22.09 14.95
C SER A 686 -18.25 -23.59 15.06
N GLY A 687 -17.76 -24.23 16.12
CA GLY A 687 -17.83 -25.67 16.36
C GLY A 687 -16.80 -26.49 15.55
N SER A 688 -16.76 -27.80 15.76
CA SER A 688 -15.66 -28.67 15.29
C SER A 688 -16.03 -29.64 14.14
N GLY A 689 -17.30 -29.63 13.69
CA GLY A 689 -17.77 -30.52 12.63
C GLY A 689 -17.52 -29.97 11.22
N GLU A 690 -16.81 -30.73 10.39
CA GLU A 690 -16.52 -30.37 9.00
C GLU A 690 -17.79 -30.26 8.13
N PRO A 691 -17.80 -29.41 7.10
CA PRO A 691 -18.90 -29.35 6.12
C PRO A 691 -19.03 -30.67 5.35
N THR A 692 -20.26 -31.16 5.18
CA THR A 692 -20.57 -32.33 4.36
C THR A 692 -21.30 -31.93 3.07
N ASP A 693 -21.47 -32.89 2.15
CA ASP A 693 -22.21 -32.71 0.89
C ASP A 693 -21.74 -31.54 0.00
N VAL A 694 -20.47 -31.15 0.12
CA VAL A 694 -19.87 -30.05 -0.63
C VAL A 694 -19.85 -30.37 -2.13
N LYS A 695 -20.72 -29.70 -2.89
CA LYS A 695 -20.98 -29.97 -4.32
C LYS A 695 -21.19 -28.66 -5.06
N ALA A 696 -20.70 -28.57 -6.28
CA ALA A 696 -21.03 -27.48 -7.20
C ALA A 696 -21.80 -28.03 -8.42
N VAL A 697 -22.70 -27.21 -8.96
CA VAL A 697 -23.44 -27.49 -10.20
C VAL A 697 -23.33 -26.31 -11.14
N ALA A 698 -23.29 -26.58 -12.45
CA ALA A 698 -23.41 -25.52 -13.46
C ALA A 698 -24.77 -24.82 -13.36
N VAL A 699 -24.79 -23.50 -13.62
CA VAL A 699 -26.00 -22.71 -13.81
C VAL A 699 -25.89 -22.09 -15.20
N GLY A 700 -26.83 -22.44 -16.08
CA GLY A 700 -26.94 -21.92 -17.45
C GLY A 700 -27.83 -20.70 -17.55
#